data_AF-A0A1M6R7X5-F1
#
_entry.id   AF-A0A1M6R7X5-F1
#
_cell.length_a   1.000
_cell.length_b   1.000
_cell.length_c   1.000
_cell.angle_alpha   90.00
_cell.angle_beta   90.00
_cell.angle_gamma   90.00
#
_symmetry.space_group_name_H-M   'P 1'
#
loop_
_entity.id
_entity.type
_entity.pdbx_description
1 polymer ?
#
loop_
_entity_poly.entity_id
_entity_poly.type
_entity_poly.pdbx_seq_one_letter_code
_entity_poly.pdbx_strand_id
1 'polypeptide(L)'
;MVNQKVLDLANHISMKKSGSKSEIKPDHPEYKVLEPVVTDEMAEIGMYLEFRKKKSAEEVAAECGKSVEETAKLLWDLAVAGVCFVNEIDGVDRYWFDLWVPGQMEMIVNHPNRKDIENYKQIAEAFEAYGRKKAPMTAGVFSVGTGPMRVIPIETAIEGETRRASYEEVSRYLNENTVFSVSDCSCRTSREAMGEGCGHLKEDMCIQLGHAAEYYIRTGRGRKITREEAFDIIKRAEENGLMHQIPNADGPGHTHAICNCCGCSCYATRLAGMFRNNDMVRSNYVSKVDKDKCVACGECVQVCPVNALKLGQKLCTKTPIVEKKQEDFAHNTEWGEDKWDVDHRINRKNVVETGTSPCKTNCPAHISVQGYIKLASQGRYKEALELIKHENPFPAVCGRICPRKCESACTRGEIDEAVAVDDIKKFLAEQDLNMEHRYVPKKRHDYGKKIAIVGAGPSGLSCAFYLAIDGYKVTVFEKQPVLGGMLTLGIPSYRLEKDVINAEIDVLRELGVEFKTGVEVGKDVTLNDLREQGYEAFYLAIGAQSGRMLGIEGENGEGVMTGVDFLREVNLGNDINLDGEVVVIGGGNVAIDVARTATRVGATKTSMFCLESRKEMPALDEEIDEALGEDIEVNNSWGPKRILTENGKVVGIEFKKCLSVFDENRRFNPKFDENEVKVVKASHILISVGQGMDWGNLLEGSKVELNPNKTAKADSFTLQTGEPDVFVGGDALTGPRFAIDAIAQGKEGAISIHRFVHPGQSLIYGRDRREYREFDKGNLVLESYDHIKRQKIAHIDGAKSKQTFRDLRATFTEEQMKKETERCLGCGATTVDQYQCIGCGACTTRCKFDAIKLERKYDAQTVELNELKKIVIKNVIKRKIVIKARKIKKSLTGNS
;
A
#
# COMPACT_ATOMS: atom_id res chain seq x y z
N MET A 1 31.64 -6.15 -30.88
CA MET A 1 32.93 -5.44 -31.01
C MET A 1 32.72 -4.02 -30.53
N VAL A 2 33.67 -3.44 -29.81
CA VAL A 2 33.54 -2.05 -29.31
C VAL A 2 33.58 -1.09 -30.49
N ASN A 3 32.62 -0.16 -30.56
CA ASN A 3 32.64 0.92 -31.53
C ASN A 3 33.59 2.02 -31.04
N GLN A 4 34.78 2.11 -31.65
CA GLN A 4 35.80 3.04 -31.21
C GLN A 4 35.38 4.51 -31.38
N LYS A 5 34.65 4.86 -32.45
CA LYS A 5 34.21 6.25 -32.69
C LYS A 5 33.20 6.71 -31.64
N VAL A 6 32.26 5.83 -31.27
CA VAL A 6 31.31 6.10 -30.19
C VAL A 6 32.01 6.24 -28.83
N LEU A 7 33.06 5.45 -28.59
CA LEU A 7 33.88 5.58 -27.38
C LEU A 7 34.66 6.89 -27.32
N ASP A 8 35.18 7.34 -28.44
CA ASP A 8 35.86 8.64 -28.56
C ASP A 8 34.87 9.79 -28.33
N LEU A 9 33.65 9.70 -28.88
CA LEU A 9 32.57 10.65 -28.60
C LEU A 9 32.20 10.69 -27.11
N ALA A 10 32.08 9.52 -26.46
CA ALA A 10 31.79 9.45 -25.02
C ALA A 10 32.89 10.13 -24.17
N ASN A 11 34.15 9.99 -24.57
CA ASN A 11 35.27 10.71 -23.97
C ASN A 11 35.17 12.21 -24.19
N HIS A 12 34.86 12.63 -25.42
CA HIS A 12 34.70 14.03 -25.81
C HIS A 12 33.60 14.75 -25.03
N ILE A 13 32.39 14.18 -24.97
CA ILE A 13 31.27 14.69 -24.17
C ILE A 13 31.66 14.79 -22.69
N SER A 14 32.39 13.79 -22.20
CA SER A 14 32.86 13.77 -20.80
C SER A 14 34.06 14.68 -20.53
N MET A 15 34.56 15.42 -21.53
CA MET A 15 35.78 16.24 -21.46
C MET A 15 37.00 15.46 -20.93
N LYS A 16 37.14 14.21 -21.38
CA LYS A 16 38.23 13.30 -21.00
C LYS A 16 39.12 13.03 -22.19
N LYS A 17 40.42 12.92 -21.92
CA LYS A 17 41.41 12.58 -22.95
C LYS A 17 41.49 11.06 -23.10
N SER A 18 41.31 10.54 -24.31
CA SER A 18 41.55 9.13 -24.63
C SER A 18 43.00 8.72 -24.25
N GLY A 19 43.16 7.52 -23.70
CA GLY A 19 44.43 7.02 -23.13
C GLY A 19 44.80 7.57 -21.75
N SER A 20 43.98 8.46 -21.17
CA SER A 20 44.21 8.96 -19.81
C SER A 20 43.65 8.02 -18.75
N LYS A 21 44.13 8.11 -17.51
CA LYS A 21 43.59 7.32 -16.38
C LYS A 21 42.10 7.55 -16.12
N SER A 22 41.56 8.69 -16.56
CA SER A 22 40.15 9.03 -16.39
C SER A 22 39.29 8.71 -17.60
N GLU A 23 39.85 8.14 -18.67
CA GLU A 23 39.13 7.84 -19.92
C GLU A 23 37.83 7.05 -19.69
N ILE A 24 36.88 7.24 -20.59
CA ILE A 24 35.69 6.40 -20.69
C ILE A 24 36.13 5.06 -21.30
N LYS A 25 35.65 3.98 -20.68
CA LYS A 25 35.88 2.59 -21.10
C LYS A 25 34.59 1.99 -21.64
N PRO A 26 34.65 0.91 -22.44
CA PRO A 26 33.44 0.29 -23.01
C PRO A 26 32.44 -0.24 -21.97
N ASP A 27 32.89 -0.57 -20.77
CA ASP A 27 32.02 -1.02 -19.68
C ASP A 27 31.39 0.15 -18.90
N HIS A 28 31.82 1.39 -19.15
CA HIS A 28 31.29 2.57 -18.47
C HIS A 28 29.90 2.96 -19.00
N PRO A 29 29.03 3.51 -18.13
CA PRO A 29 27.68 3.90 -18.50
C PRO A 29 27.64 4.98 -19.58
N GLU A 30 28.62 5.89 -19.60
CA GLU A 30 28.72 6.94 -20.61
C GLU A 30 28.86 6.39 -22.05
N TYR A 31 29.54 5.25 -22.25
CA TYR A 31 29.60 4.59 -23.57
C TYR A 31 28.35 3.74 -23.82
N LYS A 32 27.96 2.92 -22.84
CA LYS A 32 26.85 1.97 -22.98
C LYS A 32 25.51 2.64 -23.31
N VAL A 33 25.30 3.87 -22.87
CA VAL A 33 24.09 4.63 -23.18
C VAL A 33 24.06 5.11 -24.64
N LEU A 34 25.22 5.36 -25.25
CA LEU A 34 25.34 5.87 -26.62
C LEU A 34 25.35 4.75 -27.66
N GLU A 35 26.04 3.65 -27.38
CA GLU A 35 26.26 2.54 -28.33
C GLU A 35 25.01 2.08 -29.09
N PRO A 36 23.80 1.96 -28.47
CA PRO A 36 22.62 1.49 -29.19
C PRO A 36 21.98 2.54 -30.11
N VAL A 37 22.34 3.82 -30.00
CA VAL A 37 21.63 4.94 -30.65
C VAL A 37 22.54 5.87 -31.47
N VAL A 38 23.84 5.62 -31.48
CA VAL A 38 24.83 6.47 -32.18
C VAL A 38 25.58 5.65 -33.21
N THR A 39 25.50 6.08 -34.47
CA THR A 39 26.28 5.52 -35.57
C THR A 39 27.70 6.11 -35.63
N ASP A 40 28.58 5.50 -36.42
CA ASP A 40 29.92 6.01 -36.70
C ASP A 40 29.91 7.46 -37.21
N GLU A 41 29.02 7.77 -38.17
CA GLU A 41 28.93 9.10 -38.79
C GLU A 41 28.39 10.14 -37.82
N MET A 42 27.43 9.76 -36.98
CA MET A 42 26.95 10.61 -35.89
C MET A 42 28.07 10.89 -34.88
N ALA A 43 28.85 9.87 -34.52
CA ALA A 43 29.96 10.05 -33.59
C ALA A 43 31.04 11.00 -34.15
N GLU A 44 31.37 10.88 -35.44
CA GLU A 44 32.31 11.79 -36.12
C GLU A 44 31.84 13.24 -36.08
N ILE A 45 30.58 13.52 -36.43
CA ILE A 45 30.02 14.87 -36.38
C ILE A 45 29.95 15.41 -34.94
N GLY A 46 29.60 14.55 -33.99
CA GLY A 46 29.54 14.92 -32.58
C GLY A 46 30.88 15.44 -32.02
N MET A 47 32.02 15.02 -32.56
CA MET A 47 33.34 15.50 -32.13
C MET A 47 33.56 17.01 -32.31
N TYR A 48 32.76 17.67 -33.16
CA TYR A 48 32.85 19.11 -33.45
C TYR A 48 31.91 19.96 -32.59
N LEU A 49 30.99 19.33 -31.85
CA LEU A 49 30.17 20.00 -30.86
C LEU A 49 30.94 20.18 -29.55
N GLU A 50 30.52 21.16 -28.76
CA GLU A 50 31.18 21.53 -27.51
C GLU A 50 30.19 21.70 -26.37
N PHE A 51 30.66 21.53 -25.15
CA PHE A 51 29.85 21.68 -23.94
C PHE A 51 29.33 23.13 -23.80
N ARG A 52 28.00 23.29 -23.86
CA ARG A 52 27.27 24.56 -23.77
C ARG A 52 27.74 25.66 -24.73
N LYS A 53 28.36 25.29 -25.86
CA LYS A 53 28.63 26.21 -26.97
C LYS A 53 27.77 25.84 -28.18
N LYS A 54 26.94 26.79 -28.60
CA LYS A 54 25.91 26.63 -29.62
C LYS A 54 26.51 26.87 -31.02
N LYS A 55 26.60 25.83 -31.83
CA LYS A 55 27.09 25.90 -33.22
C LYS A 55 25.98 25.60 -34.23
N SER A 56 25.96 26.29 -35.36
CA SER A 56 25.10 25.94 -36.49
C SER A 56 25.66 24.77 -37.30
N ALA A 57 24.84 24.17 -38.16
CA ALA A 57 25.31 23.15 -39.09
C ALA A 57 26.38 23.68 -40.06
N GLU A 58 26.33 24.96 -40.43
CA GLU A 58 27.32 25.62 -41.29
C GLU A 58 28.68 25.72 -40.61
N GLU A 59 28.69 26.14 -39.34
CA GLU A 59 29.91 26.24 -38.53
C GLU A 59 30.57 24.86 -38.37
N VAL A 60 29.76 23.83 -38.07
CA VAL A 60 30.26 22.45 -37.94
C VAL A 60 30.75 21.88 -39.28
N ALA A 61 30.02 22.14 -40.37
CA ALA A 61 30.38 21.66 -41.71
C ALA A 61 31.74 22.21 -42.17
N ALA A 62 32.02 23.49 -41.86
CA ALA A 62 33.31 24.12 -42.13
C ALA A 62 34.48 23.47 -41.36
N GLU A 63 34.22 22.97 -40.15
CA GLU A 63 35.24 22.30 -39.33
C GLU A 63 35.44 20.82 -39.72
N CYS A 64 34.38 20.12 -40.12
CA CYS A 64 34.42 18.68 -40.41
C CYS A 64 34.64 18.32 -41.88
N GLY A 65 34.51 19.28 -42.80
CA GLY A 65 34.73 19.09 -44.23
C GLY A 65 33.62 18.31 -44.95
N LYS A 66 32.45 18.14 -44.34
CA LYS A 66 31.23 17.58 -44.96
C LYS A 66 30.35 18.68 -45.53
N SER A 67 29.38 18.33 -46.37
CA SER A 67 28.38 19.30 -46.86
C SER A 67 27.50 19.81 -45.71
N VAL A 68 26.98 21.04 -45.82
CA VAL A 68 26.07 21.60 -44.80
C VAL A 68 24.82 20.73 -44.65
N GLU A 69 24.29 20.18 -45.74
CA GLU A 69 23.10 19.32 -45.74
C GLU A 69 23.34 18.00 -44.99
N GLU A 70 24.45 17.33 -45.27
CA GLU A 70 24.83 16.09 -44.57
C GLU A 70 25.10 16.33 -43.08
N THR A 71 25.83 17.41 -42.76
CA THR A 71 26.10 17.81 -41.38
C THR A 71 24.82 18.15 -40.62
N ALA A 72 23.90 18.89 -41.23
CA ALA A 72 22.61 19.22 -40.64
C ALA A 72 21.79 17.96 -40.33
N LYS A 73 21.76 16.99 -41.25
CA LYS A 73 21.09 15.70 -41.05
C LYS A 73 21.69 14.93 -39.87
N LEU A 74 23.01 14.78 -39.82
CA LEU A 74 23.68 14.03 -38.74
C LEU A 74 23.56 14.72 -37.38
N LEU A 75 23.60 16.06 -37.34
CA LEU A 75 23.34 16.84 -36.13
C LEU A 75 21.90 16.67 -35.64
N TRP A 76 20.94 16.66 -36.57
CA TRP A 76 19.54 16.38 -36.25
C TRP A 76 19.36 14.96 -35.70
N ASP A 77 19.98 13.96 -36.33
CA ASP A 77 19.94 12.57 -35.86
C ASP A 77 20.57 12.44 -34.46
N LEU A 78 21.67 13.14 -34.17
CA LEU A 78 22.26 13.21 -32.82
C LEU A 78 21.30 13.85 -31.80
N ALA A 79 20.56 14.89 -32.21
CA ALA A 79 19.56 15.52 -31.37
C ALA A 79 18.36 14.58 -31.13
N VAL A 80 17.90 13.85 -32.14
CA VAL A 80 16.85 12.83 -32.01
C VAL A 80 17.31 11.63 -31.19
N ALA A 81 18.60 11.29 -31.19
CA ALA A 81 19.18 10.27 -30.32
C ALA A 81 19.29 10.72 -28.87
N GLY A 82 19.45 12.03 -28.62
CA GLY A 82 19.51 12.63 -27.27
C GLY A 82 20.92 12.95 -26.81
N VAL A 83 21.86 12.90 -27.74
CA VAL A 83 23.28 13.12 -27.51
C VAL A 83 23.59 14.62 -27.50
N CYS A 84 22.88 15.42 -28.29
CA CYS A 84 22.98 16.87 -28.25
C CYS A 84 21.59 17.54 -28.14
N PHE A 85 21.60 18.80 -27.73
CA PHE A 85 20.44 19.67 -27.80
C PHE A 85 20.38 20.38 -29.14
N VAL A 86 19.16 20.75 -29.55
CA VAL A 86 18.89 21.67 -30.66
C VAL A 86 17.79 22.65 -30.28
N ASN A 87 18.01 23.92 -30.58
CA ASN A 87 16.99 24.96 -30.52
C ASN A 87 17.21 25.95 -31.67
N GLU A 88 16.12 26.56 -32.13
CA GLU A 88 16.23 27.65 -33.10
C GLU A 88 16.66 28.94 -32.37
N ILE A 89 17.77 29.52 -32.80
CA ILE A 89 18.34 30.75 -32.24
C ILE A 89 18.64 31.68 -33.40
N ASP A 90 17.98 32.84 -33.39
CA ASP A 90 18.07 33.84 -34.47
C ASP A 90 17.71 33.24 -35.86
N GLY A 91 16.71 32.35 -35.89
CA GLY A 91 16.25 31.67 -37.11
C GLY A 91 17.16 30.54 -37.61
N VAL A 92 18.16 30.15 -36.83
CA VAL A 92 19.12 29.09 -37.18
C VAL A 92 19.13 28.02 -36.11
N ASP A 93 19.07 26.75 -36.54
CA ASP A 93 19.27 25.63 -35.64
C ASP A 93 20.69 25.60 -35.11
N ARG A 94 20.81 25.65 -33.78
CA ARG A 94 22.09 25.54 -33.10
C ARG A 94 22.12 24.31 -32.21
N TYR A 95 23.28 23.64 -32.20
CA TYR A 95 23.51 22.37 -31.54
C TYR A 95 24.62 22.48 -30.49
N TRP A 96 24.48 21.76 -29.37
CA TRP A 96 25.50 21.73 -28.29
C TRP A 96 25.35 20.50 -27.37
N PHE A 97 26.40 20.21 -26.59
CA PHE A 97 26.33 19.23 -25.50
C PHE A 97 25.98 19.86 -24.15
N ASP A 98 25.28 19.11 -23.31
CA ASP A 98 25.01 19.49 -21.92
C ASP A 98 25.47 18.40 -20.94
N LEU A 99 25.08 18.50 -19.68
CA LEU A 99 25.38 17.51 -18.65
C LEU A 99 24.81 16.14 -19.01
N TRP A 100 25.50 15.09 -18.57
CA TRP A 100 24.98 13.72 -18.65
C TRP A 100 23.67 13.56 -17.85
N VAL A 101 23.65 14.07 -16.60
CA VAL A 101 22.52 13.99 -15.67
C VAL A 101 22.52 15.23 -14.75
N PRO A 102 21.43 16.01 -14.67
CA PRO A 102 20.27 15.96 -15.57
C PRO A 102 20.64 16.44 -16.98
N GLY A 103 20.24 15.70 -18.02
CA GLY A 103 20.44 16.10 -19.40
C GLY A 103 20.37 14.93 -20.38
N GLN A 104 21.50 14.61 -21.01
CA GLN A 104 21.55 13.69 -22.16
C GLN A 104 21.00 12.30 -21.86
N MET A 105 21.30 11.71 -20.69
CA MET A 105 20.83 10.35 -20.40
C MET A 105 19.31 10.27 -20.27
N GLU A 106 18.66 11.28 -19.68
CA GLU A 106 17.21 11.38 -19.66
C GLU A 106 16.61 11.42 -21.07
N MET A 107 17.26 12.15 -21.99
CA MET A 107 16.80 12.32 -23.38
C MET A 107 16.99 11.07 -24.23
N ILE A 108 18.09 10.35 -24.01
CA ILE A 108 18.35 9.06 -24.65
C ILE A 108 17.35 8.02 -24.12
N VAL A 109 17.05 8.03 -22.82
CA VAL A 109 16.00 7.15 -22.27
C VAL A 109 14.62 7.52 -22.85
N ASN A 110 14.27 8.81 -22.92
CA ASN A 110 13.01 9.25 -23.54
C ASN A 110 13.07 9.28 -25.07
N HIS A 111 13.93 8.50 -25.72
CA HIS A 111 13.98 8.43 -27.19
C HIS A 111 12.58 8.19 -27.80
N PRO A 112 12.21 8.93 -28.87
CA PRO A 112 10.87 8.83 -29.46
C PRO A 112 10.59 7.40 -29.97
N ASN A 113 11.58 6.78 -30.60
CA ASN A 113 11.51 5.42 -31.15
C ASN A 113 12.05 4.35 -30.18
N ARG A 114 11.99 4.57 -28.86
CA ARG A 114 12.58 3.64 -27.86
C ARG A 114 12.14 2.17 -27.99
N LYS A 115 10.94 1.93 -28.53
CA LYS A 115 10.40 0.57 -28.74
C LYS A 115 11.15 -0.19 -29.85
N ASP A 116 11.77 0.55 -30.78
CA ASP A 116 12.44 0.00 -31.96
C ASP A 116 13.97 -0.10 -31.77
N ILE A 117 14.50 0.41 -30.65
CA ILE A 117 15.92 0.39 -30.35
C ILE A 117 16.32 -1.01 -29.86
N GLU A 118 17.19 -1.67 -30.62
CA GLU A 118 17.82 -2.91 -30.20
C GLU A 118 18.62 -2.67 -28.91
N ASN A 119 18.48 -3.56 -27.92
CA ASN A 119 19.12 -3.45 -26.61
C ASN A 119 18.76 -2.17 -25.81
N TYR A 120 17.54 -1.63 -25.94
CA TYR A 120 17.08 -0.50 -25.12
C TYR A 120 17.28 -0.68 -23.60
N LYS A 121 17.21 -1.93 -23.10
CA LYS A 121 17.52 -2.25 -21.68
C LYS A 121 18.94 -1.79 -21.28
N GLN A 122 19.92 -1.85 -22.17
CA GLN A 122 21.29 -1.37 -21.91
C GLN A 122 21.32 0.14 -21.60
N ILE A 123 20.51 0.94 -22.31
CA ILE A 123 20.37 2.38 -22.07
C ILE A 123 19.84 2.62 -20.65
N ALA A 124 18.81 1.86 -20.26
CA ALA A 124 18.23 1.95 -18.93
C ALA A 124 19.24 1.58 -17.83
N GLU A 125 19.98 0.48 -18.00
CA GLU A 125 21.02 0.03 -17.06
C GLU A 125 22.16 1.05 -16.97
N ALA A 126 22.57 1.64 -18.09
CA ALA A 126 23.61 2.66 -18.14
C ALA A 126 23.19 3.94 -17.36
N PHE A 127 21.95 4.40 -17.54
CA PHE A 127 21.43 5.57 -16.82
C PHE A 127 21.39 5.33 -15.30
N GLU A 128 20.94 4.15 -14.87
CA GLU A 128 20.98 3.74 -13.46
C GLU A 128 22.42 3.75 -12.91
N ALA A 129 23.31 3.07 -13.63
CA ALA A 129 24.69 2.83 -13.23
C ALA A 129 25.51 4.12 -13.16
N TYR A 130 25.24 5.11 -14.01
CA TYR A 130 25.91 6.41 -13.97
C TYR A 130 25.77 7.06 -12.61
N GLY A 131 24.55 7.20 -12.10
CA GLY A 131 24.34 7.80 -10.79
C GLY A 131 24.87 6.93 -9.65
N ARG A 132 24.82 5.59 -9.77
CA ARG A 132 25.40 4.68 -8.77
C ARG A 132 26.93 4.78 -8.69
N LYS A 133 27.60 5.04 -9.81
CA LYS A 133 29.05 5.27 -9.90
C LYS A 133 29.45 6.64 -9.35
N LYS A 134 28.66 7.69 -9.61
CA LYS A 134 29.01 9.09 -9.25
C LYS A 134 28.62 9.46 -7.82
N ALA A 135 27.47 9.00 -7.33
CA ALA A 135 26.93 9.40 -6.03
C ALA A 135 27.90 9.19 -4.85
N PRO A 136 28.66 8.07 -4.76
CA PRO A 136 29.65 7.87 -3.71
C PRO A 136 30.73 8.95 -3.67
N MET A 137 31.16 9.42 -4.85
CA MET A 137 32.22 10.43 -4.97
C MET A 137 31.74 11.81 -4.53
N THR A 138 30.43 12.04 -4.52
CA THR A 138 29.80 13.33 -4.21
C THR A 138 29.10 13.36 -2.85
N ALA A 139 29.13 12.26 -2.10
CA ALA A 139 28.49 12.13 -0.80
C ALA A 139 29.00 13.18 0.20
N GLY A 140 28.09 14.01 0.73
CA GLY A 140 28.41 15.06 1.69
C GLY A 140 29.24 16.23 1.15
N VAL A 141 29.44 16.32 -0.17
CA VAL A 141 30.19 17.41 -0.81
C VAL A 141 29.25 18.56 -1.21
N PHE A 142 28.05 18.23 -1.67
CA PHE A 142 27.02 19.22 -1.96
C PHE A 142 26.33 19.68 -0.68
N SER A 143 26.17 20.99 -0.54
CA SER A 143 25.29 21.60 0.46
C SER A 143 23.88 21.79 -0.10
N VAL A 144 22.91 22.07 0.77
CA VAL A 144 21.54 22.43 0.37
C VAL A 144 21.57 23.50 -0.73
N GLY A 145 20.78 23.32 -1.79
CA GLY A 145 20.70 24.21 -2.95
C GLY A 145 21.82 24.08 -3.99
N THR A 146 22.84 23.25 -3.75
CA THR A 146 23.99 23.08 -4.68
C THR A 146 24.02 21.73 -5.40
N GLY A 147 23.11 20.81 -5.06
CA GLY A 147 22.99 19.55 -5.78
C GLY A 147 22.47 19.72 -7.21
N PRO A 148 22.62 18.73 -8.10
CA PRO A 148 22.22 18.82 -9.51
C PRO A 148 20.70 18.81 -9.72
N MET A 149 19.96 18.29 -8.74
CA MET A 149 18.49 18.25 -8.71
C MET A 149 18.03 18.88 -7.40
N ARG A 150 16.82 19.44 -7.38
CA ARG A 150 16.25 20.08 -6.20
C ARG A 150 14.77 19.74 -6.05
N VAL A 151 14.36 19.35 -4.86
CA VAL A 151 12.97 19.20 -4.46
C VAL A 151 12.35 20.57 -4.33
N ILE A 152 11.20 20.75 -4.98
CA ILE A 152 10.33 21.88 -4.78
C ILE A 152 9.19 21.40 -3.88
N PRO A 153 8.93 22.06 -2.74
CA PRO A 153 7.80 21.73 -1.90
C PRO A 153 6.49 21.77 -2.71
N ILE A 154 5.56 20.88 -2.37
CA ILE A 154 4.17 21.04 -2.81
C ILE A 154 3.69 22.40 -2.32
N GLU A 155 3.22 23.24 -3.23
CA GLU A 155 3.02 24.67 -2.98
C GLU A 155 2.02 24.93 -1.84
N THR A 156 0.92 24.16 -1.82
CA THR A 156 -0.09 24.20 -0.76
C THR A 156 0.46 23.87 0.62
N ALA A 157 1.59 23.15 0.72
CA ALA A 157 2.25 22.84 1.99
C ALA A 157 3.08 24.00 2.56
N ILE A 158 3.36 25.04 1.77
CA ILE A 158 4.14 26.22 2.18
C ILE A 158 3.34 27.54 2.12
N GLU A 159 2.08 27.53 1.68
CA GLU A 159 1.23 28.73 1.61
C GLU A 159 1.16 29.52 2.92
N GLY A 160 1.15 28.81 4.06
CA GLY A 160 1.12 29.39 5.40
C GLY A 160 2.48 29.83 5.97
N GLU A 161 3.61 29.57 5.30
CA GLU A 161 4.94 30.01 5.77
C GLU A 161 5.21 31.44 5.32
N THR A 162 5.42 32.34 6.30
CA THR A 162 5.64 33.76 6.05
C THR A 162 6.96 34.07 5.35
N ARG A 163 7.95 33.18 5.49
CA ARG A 163 9.24 33.28 4.80
C ARG A 163 9.28 32.45 3.52
N ARG A 164 8.16 32.13 2.88
CA ARG A 164 8.22 31.45 1.56
C ARG A 164 8.87 32.34 0.51
N ALA A 165 9.51 31.73 -0.49
CA ALA A 165 10.09 32.45 -1.61
C ALA A 165 9.56 31.88 -2.92
N SER A 166 9.35 32.73 -3.92
CA SER A 166 8.72 32.32 -5.18
C SER A 166 9.52 31.30 -5.98
N TYR A 167 10.85 31.24 -5.80
CA TYR A 167 11.67 30.17 -6.41
C TYR A 167 11.48 28.79 -5.76
N GLU A 168 10.63 28.67 -4.73
CA GLU A 168 10.18 27.41 -4.13
C GLU A 168 8.74 27.07 -4.52
N GLU A 169 8.14 27.83 -5.44
CA GLU A 169 6.74 27.68 -5.86
C GLU A 169 6.71 27.14 -7.29
N VAL A 170 5.96 26.05 -7.50
CA VAL A 170 5.81 25.43 -8.83
C VAL A 170 5.09 26.41 -9.76
N SER A 171 4.10 27.14 -9.24
CA SER A 171 3.31 28.12 -9.99
C SER A 171 4.18 29.22 -10.61
N ARG A 172 5.26 29.66 -9.94
CA ARG A 172 6.21 30.62 -10.49
C ARG A 172 6.77 30.12 -11.83
N TYR A 173 7.33 28.91 -11.82
CA TYR A 173 7.97 28.34 -13.01
C TYR A 173 6.98 28.14 -14.16
N LEU A 174 5.75 27.73 -13.84
CA LEU A 174 4.69 27.59 -14.86
C LEU A 174 4.20 28.95 -15.39
N ASN A 175 4.16 30.00 -14.57
CA ASN A 175 3.69 31.31 -15.01
C ASN A 175 4.73 32.11 -15.80
N GLU A 176 6.02 31.95 -15.48
CA GLU A 176 7.13 32.62 -16.17
C GLU A 176 7.44 32.02 -17.57
N ASN A 177 6.85 30.86 -17.90
CA ASN A 177 7.04 30.19 -19.19
C ASN A 177 5.80 30.26 -20.09
N THR A 178 6.03 30.13 -21.40
CA THR A 178 4.99 30.18 -22.44
C THR A 178 4.96 28.94 -23.33
N VAL A 179 6.05 28.18 -23.39
CA VAL A 179 6.15 26.93 -24.17
C VAL A 179 6.31 25.78 -23.19
N PHE A 180 5.45 24.76 -23.33
CA PHE A 180 5.40 23.59 -22.47
C PHE A 180 5.30 22.32 -23.30
N SER A 181 5.99 21.29 -22.82
CA SER A 181 5.76 19.92 -23.26
C SER A 181 5.66 19.01 -22.06
N VAL A 182 5.09 17.83 -22.27
CA VAL A 182 5.13 16.75 -21.30
C VAL A 182 5.63 15.46 -21.94
N SER A 183 6.38 14.68 -21.16
CA SER A 183 6.86 13.35 -21.52
C SER A 183 6.67 12.35 -20.37
N ASP A 184 6.82 11.07 -20.70
CA ASP A 184 6.96 10.00 -19.72
C ASP A 184 8.16 10.27 -18.79
N CYS A 185 8.06 9.85 -17.54
CA CYS A 185 9.17 9.95 -16.59
C CYS A 185 10.33 9.04 -17.02
N SER A 186 11.48 9.63 -17.35
CA SER A 186 12.70 8.89 -17.73
C SER A 186 13.14 7.85 -16.69
N CYS A 187 13.13 8.21 -15.41
CA CYS A 187 13.54 7.31 -14.32
C CYS A 187 12.61 6.09 -14.20
N ARG A 188 11.29 6.28 -14.31
CA ARG A 188 10.32 5.17 -14.27
C ARG A 188 10.38 4.34 -15.54
N THR A 189 10.56 4.97 -16.71
CA THR A 189 10.76 4.29 -17.99
C THR A 189 11.99 3.39 -17.96
N SER A 190 13.11 3.89 -17.43
CA SER A 190 14.34 3.12 -17.24
C SER A 190 14.14 1.95 -16.27
N ARG A 191 13.52 2.17 -15.10
CA ARG A 191 13.23 1.09 -14.15
C ARG A 191 12.29 0.04 -14.74
N GLU A 192 11.27 0.44 -15.49
CA GLU A 192 10.35 -0.46 -16.20
C GLU A 192 11.09 -1.36 -17.20
N ALA A 193 11.97 -0.79 -18.02
CA ALA A 193 12.78 -1.55 -18.98
C ALA A 193 13.72 -2.57 -18.32
N MET A 194 14.09 -2.36 -17.05
CA MET A 194 14.88 -3.29 -16.25
C MET A 194 14.03 -4.34 -15.50
N GLY A 195 12.69 -4.27 -15.56
CA GLY A 195 11.80 -5.13 -14.75
C GLY A 195 11.71 -4.69 -13.29
N GLU A 196 12.09 -3.44 -13.00
CA GLU A 196 12.16 -2.88 -11.66
C GLU A 196 11.20 -1.70 -11.45
N GLY A 197 10.12 -1.59 -12.21
CA GLY A 197 9.12 -0.53 -11.97
C GLY A 197 8.50 -0.61 -10.57
N CYS A 198 7.95 0.50 -10.05
CA CYS A 198 7.36 0.57 -8.72
C CYS A 198 5.84 0.84 -8.69
N GLY A 199 5.13 0.63 -9.80
CA GLY A 199 3.68 0.75 -9.90
C GLY A 199 3.13 2.17 -9.76
N HIS A 200 3.98 3.20 -9.91
CA HIS A 200 3.52 4.59 -9.95
C HIS A 200 3.39 5.05 -11.40
N LEU A 201 2.45 5.98 -11.64
CA LEU A 201 2.21 6.59 -12.96
C LEU A 201 3.50 7.02 -13.65
N LYS A 202 3.72 6.56 -14.88
CA LYS A 202 4.90 6.89 -15.68
C LYS A 202 4.58 7.98 -16.69
N GLU A 203 3.41 7.91 -17.28
CA GLU A 203 2.93 8.68 -18.43
C GLU A 203 2.65 10.13 -18.06
N ASP A 204 3.10 11.06 -18.91
CA ASP A 204 2.86 12.50 -18.76
C ASP A 204 3.25 13.07 -17.37
N MET A 205 4.47 12.78 -16.92
CA MET A 205 4.95 13.12 -15.57
C MET A 205 6.14 14.06 -15.53
N CYS A 206 6.86 14.24 -16.64
CA CYS A 206 7.95 15.20 -16.75
C CYS A 206 7.51 16.35 -17.64
N ILE A 207 7.37 17.54 -17.05
CA ILE A 207 7.03 18.76 -17.77
C ILE A 207 8.33 19.45 -18.15
N GLN A 208 8.49 19.83 -19.41
CA GLN A 208 9.60 20.68 -19.86
C GLN A 208 9.12 22.09 -20.15
N LEU A 209 10.01 23.06 -19.98
CA LEU A 209 9.73 24.49 -20.01
C LEU A 209 10.62 25.19 -21.05
N GLY A 210 10.06 26.14 -21.79
CA GLY A 210 10.82 27.03 -22.68
C GLY A 210 11.62 26.28 -23.74
N HIS A 211 12.93 26.51 -23.78
CA HIS A 211 13.82 25.89 -24.78
C HIS A 211 13.83 24.34 -24.70
N ALA A 212 13.76 23.77 -23.49
CA ALA A 212 13.66 22.31 -23.36
C ALA A 212 12.32 21.78 -23.88
N ALA A 213 11.22 22.52 -23.69
CA ALA A 213 9.94 22.15 -24.26
C ALA A 213 9.98 22.15 -25.79
N GLU A 214 10.56 23.18 -26.40
CA GLU A 214 10.75 23.26 -27.85
C GLU A 214 11.52 22.06 -28.37
N TYR A 215 12.65 21.71 -27.72
CA TYR A 215 13.44 20.53 -28.09
C TYR A 215 12.63 19.23 -28.02
N TYR A 216 11.87 19.01 -26.94
CA TYR A 216 11.06 17.80 -26.77
C TYR A 216 9.95 17.69 -27.82
N ILE A 217 9.31 18.81 -28.18
CA ILE A 217 8.29 18.87 -29.22
C ILE A 217 8.91 18.56 -30.58
N ARG A 218 10.00 19.26 -30.93
CA ARG A 218 10.67 19.15 -32.23
C ARG A 218 11.24 17.77 -32.49
N THR A 219 11.72 17.09 -31.45
CA THR A 219 12.29 15.74 -31.56
C THR A 219 11.27 14.63 -31.33
N GLY A 220 9.98 14.94 -31.13
CA GLY A 220 8.92 13.96 -30.94
C GLY A 220 8.97 13.19 -29.61
N ARG A 221 9.76 13.65 -28.64
CA ARG A 221 9.91 13.02 -27.32
C ARG A 221 8.77 13.33 -26.36
N GLY A 222 8.20 14.52 -26.51
CA GLY A 222 7.15 15.02 -25.67
C GLY A 222 6.08 15.68 -26.51
N ARG A 223 4.84 15.66 -26.01
CA ARG A 223 3.73 16.36 -26.65
C ARG A 223 3.64 17.77 -26.09
N LYS A 224 3.28 18.72 -26.95
CA LYS A 224 2.98 20.10 -26.54
C LYS A 224 1.74 20.11 -25.64
N ILE A 225 1.75 20.93 -24.60
CA ILE A 225 0.64 21.11 -23.66
C ILE A 225 0.37 22.59 -23.40
N THR A 226 -0.80 22.90 -22.85
CA THR A 226 -1.09 24.26 -22.36
C THR A 226 -0.57 24.45 -20.93
N ARG A 227 -0.59 25.69 -20.45
CA ARG A 227 -0.23 25.99 -19.05
C ARG A 227 -1.23 25.37 -18.08
N GLU A 228 -2.53 25.44 -18.40
CA GLU A 228 -3.61 24.86 -17.61
C GLU A 228 -3.43 23.36 -17.47
N GLU A 229 -3.11 22.67 -18.56
CA GLU A 229 -2.81 21.25 -18.54
C GLU A 229 -1.55 20.93 -17.69
N ALA A 230 -0.53 21.78 -17.72
CA ALA A 230 0.63 21.65 -16.81
C ALA A 230 0.20 21.71 -15.33
N PHE A 231 -0.68 22.64 -14.95
CA PHE A 231 -1.23 22.69 -13.58
C PHE A 231 -2.05 21.44 -13.23
N ASP A 232 -2.85 20.93 -14.17
CA ASP A 232 -3.60 19.69 -13.97
C ASP A 232 -2.68 18.48 -13.77
N ILE A 233 -1.56 18.41 -14.49
CA ILE A 233 -0.54 17.36 -14.32
C ILE A 233 0.11 17.46 -12.93
N ILE A 234 0.43 18.67 -12.45
CA ILE A 234 0.97 18.90 -11.09
C ILE A 234 -0.02 18.40 -10.04
N LYS A 235 -1.28 18.80 -10.14
CA LYS A 235 -2.34 18.37 -9.22
C LYS A 235 -2.52 16.85 -9.23
N ARG A 236 -2.59 16.25 -10.42
CA ARG A 236 -2.68 14.79 -10.60
C ARG A 236 -1.49 14.08 -9.95
N ALA A 237 -0.29 14.62 -10.11
CA ALA A 237 0.92 14.06 -9.48
C ALA A 237 0.82 14.10 -7.94
N GLU A 238 0.42 15.23 -7.35
CA GLU A 238 0.25 15.38 -5.90
C GLU A 238 -0.83 14.43 -5.33
N GLU A 239 -1.96 14.31 -6.02
CA GLU A 239 -3.06 13.40 -5.65
C GLU A 239 -2.60 11.93 -5.63
N ASN A 240 -1.65 11.57 -6.51
CA ASN A 240 -0.99 10.27 -6.57
C ASN A 240 0.25 10.14 -5.67
N GLY A 241 0.49 11.11 -4.78
CA GLY A 241 1.58 11.07 -3.80
C GLY A 241 2.98 11.30 -4.38
N LEU A 242 3.06 11.86 -5.59
CA LEU A 242 4.31 12.25 -6.21
C LEU A 242 4.73 13.65 -5.74
N MET A 243 6.03 13.93 -5.74
CA MET A 243 6.60 15.21 -5.33
C MET A 243 7.38 15.87 -6.47
N HIS A 244 7.47 17.19 -6.45
CA HIS A 244 8.11 17.95 -7.52
C HIS A 244 9.62 18.06 -7.31
N GLN A 245 10.36 17.93 -8.41
CA GLN A 245 11.78 18.20 -8.47
C GLN A 245 12.11 18.97 -9.74
N ILE A 246 13.14 19.80 -9.67
CA ILE A 246 13.64 20.57 -10.81
C ILE A 246 15.14 20.31 -10.99
N PRO A 247 15.65 20.34 -12.24
CA PRO A 247 17.06 20.56 -12.50
C PRO A 247 17.56 21.82 -11.80
N ASN A 248 18.75 21.74 -11.21
CA ASN A 248 19.31 22.76 -10.33
C ASN A 248 20.73 23.14 -10.78
N ALA A 249 20.93 23.28 -12.09
CA ALA A 249 22.24 23.56 -12.72
C ALA A 249 22.20 24.73 -13.73
N ASP A 250 21.08 25.44 -13.83
CA ASP A 250 20.84 26.49 -14.85
C ASP A 250 20.83 27.90 -14.26
N GLY A 251 21.30 28.05 -13.03
CA GLY A 251 21.37 29.33 -12.35
C GLY A 251 20.20 29.63 -11.40
N PRO A 252 20.32 30.69 -10.58
CA PRO A 252 19.29 31.08 -9.62
C PRO A 252 17.95 31.38 -10.30
N GLY A 253 16.87 30.74 -9.83
CA GLY A 253 15.52 31.02 -10.30
C GLY A 253 15.18 30.49 -11.70
N HIS A 254 16.11 29.80 -12.36
CA HIS A 254 15.90 29.23 -13.69
C HIS A 254 15.86 27.71 -13.62
N THR A 255 14.95 27.13 -14.39
CA THR A 255 14.90 25.69 -14.62
C THR A 255 14.21 25.40 -15.95
N HIS A 256 14.51 24.26 -16.53
CA HIS A 256 13.99 23.84 -17.83
C HIS A 256 13.02 22.65 -17.74
N ALA A 257 12.83 22.08 -16.54
CA ALA A 257 11.89 20.98 -16.35
C ALA A 257 11.35 20.89 -14.92
N ILE A 258 10.18 20.28 -14.77
CA ILE A 258 9.56 19.89 -13.52
C ILE A 258 9.24 18.40 -13.59
N CYS A 259 9.90 17.62 -12.73
CA CYS A 259 9.75 16.19 -12.61
C CYS A 259 8.81 15.84 -11.44
N ASN A 260 7.80 15.00 -11.71
CA ASN A 260 6.88 14.48 -10.70
C ASN A 260 7.34 13.12 -10.18
N CYS A 261 8.18 13.15 -9.15
CA CYS A 261 8.99 12.04 -8.68
C CYS A 261 8.31 11.19 -7.61
N CYS A 262 8.73 9.93 -7.49
CA CYS A 262 8.40 9.03 -6.39
C CYS A 262 9.67 8.64 -5.62
N GLY A 263 9.53 8.18 -4.38
CA GLY A 263 10.66 7.70 -3.57
C GLY A 263 11.30 6.41 -4.08
N CYS A 264 10.56 5.62 -4.88
CA CYS A 264 10.93 4.26 -5.25
C CYS A 264 11.69 4.10 -6.56
N SER A 265 11.47 4.97 -7.55
CA SER A 265 12.11 4.88 -8.88
C SER A 265 12.93 6.10 -9.26
N CYS A 266 12.71 7.26 -8.62
CA CYS A 266 13.43 8.48 -9.00
C CYS A 266 14.94 8.37 -8.69
N TYR A 267 15.79 8.61 -9.69
CA TYR A 267 17.24 8.56 -9.53
C TYR A 267 17.81 9.70 -8.71
N ALA A 268 17.11 10.85 -8.65
CA ALA A 268 17.44 11.93 -7.74
C ALA A 268 17.07 11.58 -6.30
N THR A 269 15.86 11.07 -6.03
CA THR A 269 15.46 10.67 -4.67
C THR A 269 16.24 9.46 -4.15
N ARG A 270 16.76 8.59 -5.02
CA ARG A 270 17.74 7.56 -4.66
C ARG A 270 18.95 8.14 -3.91
N LEU A 271 19.39 9.36 -4.21
CA LEU A 271 20.48 10.01 -3.47
C LEU A 271 20.13 10.22 -1.99
N ALA A 272 18.87 10.56 -1.71
CA ALA A 272 18.35 10.72 -0.36
C ALA A 272 18.02 9.37 0.33
N GLY A 273 17.52 8.39 -0.42
CA GLY A 273 17.20 7.05 0.10
C GLY A 273 18.44 6.17 0.24
N MET A 274 18.96 5.69 -0.89
CA MET A 274 20.08 4.74 -0.95
C MET A 274 21.37 5.31 -0.37
N PHE A 275 21.79 6.50 -0.77
CA PHE A 275 23.06 7.06 -0.31
C PHE A 275 22.93 7.85 0.99
N ARG A 276 21.70 7.99 1.53
CA ARG A 276 21.39 8.79 2.72
C ARG A 276 22.03 10.19 2.68
N ASN A 277 22.01 10.80 1.50
CA ASN A 277 22.66 12.08 1.20
C ASN A 277 21.63 13.13 0.77
N ASN A 278 20.70 13.43 1.67
CA ASN A 278 19.49 14.20 1.42
C ASN A 278 19.78 15.64 0.98
N ASP A 279 20.90 16.23 1.40
CA ASP A 279 21.30 17.60 1.04
C ASP A 279 21.56 17.78 -0.46
N MET A 280 21.79 16.70 -1.22
CA MET A 280 21.91 16.76 -2.68
C MET A 280 20.61 17.07 -3.40
N VAL A 281 19.46 16.92 -2.75
CA VAL A 281 18.15 17.11 -3.39
C VAL A 281 17.16 17.89 -2.53
N ARG A 282 17.42 18.06 -1.23
CA ARG A 282 16.51 18.70 -0.28
C ARG A 282 16.18 20.16 -0.67
N SER A 283 14.94 20.56 -0.36
CA SER A 283 14.47 21.96 -0.43
C SER A 283 14.98 22.81 0.75
N ASN A 284 14.57 24.08 0.83
CA ASN A 284 14.87 24.91 2.00
C ASN A 284 14.06 24.56 3.27
N TYR A 285 13.19 23.55 3.21
CA TYR A 285 12.21 23.25 4.24
C TYR A 285 12.47 21.92 4.95
N VAL A 286 12.01 21.83 6.20
CA VAL A 286 11.92 20.57 6.94
C VAL A 286 10.55 20.41 7.55
N SER A 287 10.06 19.19 7.60
CA SER A 287 8.81 18.88 8.30
C SER A 287 9.00 18.97 9.81
N LYS A 288 8.00 19.53 10.48
CA LYS A 288 7.89 19.56 11.94
C LYS A 288 6.52 19.06 12.35
N VAL A 289 6.51 18.18 13.35
CA VAL A 289 5.29 17.61 13.91
C VAL A 289 4.97 18.32 15.24
N ASP A 290 3.77 18.86 15.33
CA ASP A 290 3.12 19.23 16.58
C ASP A 290 2.54 17.96 17.20
N LYS A 291 3.21 17.45 18.25
CA LYS A 291 2.81 16.21 18.92
C LYS A 291 1.45 16.36 19.59
N ASP A 292 1.05 17.54 20.04
CA ASP A 292 -0.21 17.72 20.76
C ASP A 292 -1.39 17.55 19.82
N LYS A 293 -1.28 18.10 18.60
CA LYS A 293 -2.29 17.94 17.54
C LYS A 293 -2.26 16.58 16.83
N CYS A 294 -1.09 15.93 16.79
CA CYS A 294 -0.93 14.69 16.03
C CYS A 294 -1.77 13.55 16.62
N VAL A 295 -2.50 12.81 15.78
CA VAL A 295 -3.30 11.66 16.19
C VAL A 295 -2.80 10.33 15.63
N ALA A 296 -1.56 10.31 15.13
CA ALA A 296 -0.91 9.09 14.63
C ALA A 296 -1.76 8.27 13.63
N CYS A 297 -2.55 8.92 12.77
CA CYS A 297 -3.29 8.21 11.72
C CYS A 297 -2.35 7.44 10.77
N GLY A 298 -1.19 8.02 10.46
CA GLY A 298 -0.14 7.37 9.65
C GLY A 298 -0.20 7.69 8.16
N GLU A 299 -1.15 8.49 7.68
CA GLU A 299 -1.22 8.92 6.27
C GLU A 299 0.09 9.59 5.81
N CYS A 300 0.64 10.46 6.66
CA CYS A 300 1.93 11.12 6.42
C CYS A 300 3.12 10.15 6.41
N VAL A 301 3.02 9.06 7.16
CA VAL A 301 4.02 7.99 7.20
C VAL A 301 3.94 7.18 5.92
N GLN A 302 2.77 6.92 5.35
CA GLN A 302 2.63 6.16 4.09
C GLN A 302 3.13 6.96 2.88
N VAL A 303 2.88 8.27 2.82
CA VAL A 303 3.26 9.11 1.66
C VAL A 303 4.73 9.58 1.66
N CYS A 304 5.46 9.43 2.78
CA CYS A 304 6.83 9.94 2.87
C CYS A 304 7.77 9.26 1.86
N PRO A 305 8.43 9.98 0.93
CA PRO A 305 9.23 9.35 -0.13
C PRO A 305 10.61 8.84 0.35
N VAL A 306 11.06 9.28 1.53
CA VAL A 306 12.43 9.04 2.05
C VAL A 306 12.43 8.43 3.45
N ASN A 307 11.28 7.89 3.88
CA ASN A 307 11.06 7.25 5.18
C ASN A 307 11.48 8.09 6.42
N ALA A 308 11.44 9.42 6.28
CA ALA A 308 11.75 10.37 7.35
C ALA A 308 10.67 10.40 8.44
N LEU A 309 9.41 10.12 8.10
CA LEU A 309 8.31 10.08 9.08
C LEU A 309 8.02 8.64 9.50
N LYS A 310 7.84 8.44 10.81
CA LYS A 310 7.48 7.15 11.42
C LYS A 310 6.46 7.36 12.52
N LEU A 311 5.56 6.41 12.73
CA LEU A 311 4.68 6.42 13.89
C LEU A 311 5.48 6.12 15.15
N GLY A 312 5.17 6.82 16.23
CA GLY A 312 5.72 6.60 17.55
C GLY A 312 4.66 6.76 18.62
N GLN A 313 5.11 7.01 19.84
CA GLN A 313 4.26 7.18 21.01
C GLN A 313 4.14 8.65 21.44
N LYS A 314 3.02 8.97 22.08
CA LYS A 314 2.75 10.27 22.70
C LYS A 314 2.72 10.20 24.22
N LEU A 315 2.26 9.09 24.79
CA LEU A 315 2.06 8.95 26.24
C LEU A 315 3.37 9.06 27.03
N CYS A 316 3.28 9.62 28.24
CA CYS A 316 4.38 9.72 29.19
C CYS A 316 4.86 8.33 29.63
N THR A 317 6.16 8.21 29.85
CA THR A 317 6.82 6.94 30.23
C THR A 317 7.57 7.04 31.54
N LYS A 318 7.61 5.94 32.30
CA LYS A 318 8.39 5.78 33.54
C LYS A 318 9.88 5.90 33.27
N THR A 319 10.37 5.19 32.25
CA THR A 319 11.73 5.31 31.73
C THR A 319 11.70 6.20 30.48
N PRO A 320 12.39 7.36 30.49
CA PRO A 320 12.42 8.25 29.34
C PRO A 320 12.97 7.56 28.09
N ILE A 321 12.31 7.77 26.96
CA ILE A 321 12.80 7.28 25.67
C ILE A 321 13.96 8.17 25.22
N VAL A 322 15.15 7.59 25.19
CA VAL A 322 16.34 8.26 24.66
C VAL A 322 16.36 8.07 23.14
N GLU A 323 16.02 9.14 22.41
CA GLU A 323 16.21 9.17 20.96
C GLU A 323 17.72 9.15 20.66
N LYS A 324 18.19 8.11 19.96
CA LYS A 324 19.58 8.06 19.49
C LYS A 324 19.80 9.20 18.50
N LYS A 325 20.59 10.19 18.90
CA LYS A 325 20.99 11.27 18.00
C LYS A 325 21.95 10.70 16.95
N GLN A 326 21.58 10.85 15.68
CA GLN A 326 22.52 10.58 14.61
C GLN A 326 23.67 11.58 14.70
N GLU A 327 24.90 11.08 14.83
CA GLU A 327 26.09 11.93 14.87
C GLU A 327 26.90 11.87 13.58
N ASP A 328 26.79 10.76 12.85
CA ASP A 328 27.50 10.52 11.60
C ASP A 328 26.60 10.86 10.42
N PHE A 329 27.07 11.82 9.62
CA PHE A 329 26.41 12.34 8.44
C PHE A 329 27.40 12.34 7.26
N ALA A 330 26.88 12.33 6.04
CA ALA A 330 27.72 12.31 4.85
C ALA A 330 28.74 13.46 4.82
N HIS A 331 28.41 14.63 5.35
CA HIS A 331 29.28 15.82 5.36
C HIS A 331 30.33 15.83 6.49
N ASN A 332 30.25 14.95 7.49
CA ASN A 332 31.15 14.98 8.66
C ASN A 332 31.92 13.67 8.93
N THR A 333 31.56 12.56 8.30
CA THR A 333 32.19 11.24 8.49
C THR A 333 32.53 10.61 7.12
N GLU A 334 33.49 9.68 7.09
CA GLU A 334 33.72 8.85 5.89
C GLU A 334 32.44 8.09 5.54
N TRP A 335 32.07 8.09 4.26
CA TRP A 335 30.75 7.66 3.82
C TRP A 335 30.89 6.55 2.78
N GLY A 336 31.18 5.35 3.28
CA GLY A 336 31.32 4.13 2.48
C GLY A 336 30.00 3.38 2.34
N GLU A 337 30.08 2.21 1.70
CA GLU A 337 28.95 1.30 1.45
C GLU A 337 28.26 0.88 2.76
N ASP A 338 28.98 0.85 3.89
CA ASP A 338 28.44 0.53 5.22
C ASP A 338 27.40 1.56 5.73
N LYS A 339 27.35 2.75 5.12
CA LYS A 339 26.39 3.81 5.44
C LYS A 339 25.23 3.90 4.44
N TRP A 340 25.26 3.09 3.38
CA TRP A 340 24.23 3.11 2.35
C TRP A 340 23.08 2.19 2.72
N ASP A 341 21.96 2.44 2.06
CA ASP A 341 20.71 1.72 2.17
C ASP A 341 20.33 1.15 0.80
N VAL A 342 21.09 0.14 0.36
CA VAL A 342 20.88 -0.49 -0.95
C VAL A 342 19.45 -1.01 -1.12
N ASP A 343 18.85 -1.45 -0.01
CA ASP A 343 17.49 -2.00 0.08
C ASP A 343 16.40 -0.96 0.40
N HIS A 344 16.69 0.34 0.30
CA HIS A 344 15.73 1.43 0.61
C HIS A 344 14.35 1.30 -0.06
N ARG A 345 14.25 0.50 -1.13
CA ARG A 345 13.01 0.24 -1.87
C ARG A 345 12.13 -0.84 -1.24
N ILE A 346 12.65 -1.64 -0.29
CA ILE A 346 11.94 -2.79 0.30
C ILE A 346 12.00 -2.86 1.83
N ASN A 347 12.79 -2.00 2.48
CA ASN A 347 13.02 -2.02 3.93
C ASN A 347 12.42 -0.82 4.70
N ARG A 348 11.42 -0.16 4.10
CA ARG A 348 10.68 0.95 4.71
C ARG A 348 10.18 0.57 6.11
N LYS A 349 10.36 1.45 7.09
CA LYS A 349 9.84 1.27 8.46
C LYS A 349 8.68 2.21 8.76
N ASN A 350 7.55 1.69 9.22
CA ASN A 350 6.39 2.54 9.56
C ASN A 350 6.38 3.04 11.00
N VAL A 351 7.16 2.40 11.88
CA VAL A 351 7.15 2.66 13.32
C VAL A 351 8.58 2.82 13.82
N VAL A 352 8.78 3.69 14.81
CA VAL A 352 10.04 3.77 15.56
C VAL A 352 10.26 2.54 16.43
N GLU A 353 11.48 2.33 16.93
CA GLU A 353 11.83 1.12 17.70
C GLU A 353 10.95 0.90 18.94
N THR A 354 10.47 1.99 19.55
CA THR A 354 9.62 1.95 20.76
C THR A 354 8.17 1.58 20.50
N GLY A 355 7.74 1.46 19.24
CA GLY A 355 6.37 1.10 18.88
C GLY A 355 5.41 2.29 18.77
N THR A 356 4.15 1.99 18.46
CA THR A 356 3.04 2.94 18.34
C THR A 356 1.74 2.39 18.93
N SER A 357 0.62 3.08 18.72
CA SER A 357 -0.68 2.76 19.31
C SER A 357 -1.12 1.32 19.05
N PRO A 358 -1.54 0.57 20.09
CA PRO A 358 -1.92 -0.82 19.94
C PRO A 358 -3.15 -1.02 19.06
N CYS A 359 -4.07 -0.05 19.01
CA CYS A 359 -5.29 -0.16 18.19
C CYS A 359 -5.03 -0.21 16.68
N LYS A 360 -4.03 0.53 16.16
CA LYS A 360 -3.60 0.44 14.76
C LYS A 360 -2.78 -0.82 14.51
N THR A 361 -1.89 -1.18 15.45
CA THR A 361 -1.05 -2.38 15.35
C THR A 361 -1.88 -3.66 15.26
N ASN A 362 -2.88 -3.82 16.13
CA ASN A 362 -3.64 -5.06 16.26
C ASN A 362 -4.85 -5.15 15.32
N CYS A 363 -5.21 -4.07 14.63
CA CYS A 363 -6.19 -4.10 13.55
C CYS A 363 -5.54 -4.70 12.29
N PRO A 364 -6.03 -5.81 11.72
CA PRO A 364 -5.40 -6.42 10.54
C PRO A 364 -5.33 -5.51 9.31
N ALA A 365 -6.29 -4.59 9.15
CA ALA A 365 -6.26 -3.58 8.08
C ALA A 365 -5.46 -2.30 8.46
N HIS A 366 -4.98 -2.21 9.70
CA HIS A 366 -4.25 -1.07 10.25
C HIS A 366 -5.00 0.27 10.09
N ILE A 367 -6.31 0.24 10.30
CA ILE A 367 -7.19 1.41 10.24
C ILE A 367 -6.70 2.49 11.22
N SER A 368 -6.81 3.75 10.80
CA SER A 368 -6.43 4.94 11.56
C SER A 368 -7.39 5.24 12.73
N VAL A 369 -7.47 4.35 13.73
CA VAL A 369 -8.42 4.40 14.87
C VAL A 369 -8.42 5.74 15.59
N GLN A 370 -7.25 6.19 16.05
CA GLN A 370 -7.12 7.47 16.73
C GLN A 370 -7.52 8.66 15.84
N GLY A 371 -7.29 8.54 14.53
CA GLY A 371 -7.63 9.57 13.55
C GLY A 371 -9.14 9.75 13.40
N TYR A 372 -9.88 8.67 13.16
CA TYR A 372 -11.33 8.79 12.97
C TYR A 372 -12.05 9.09 14.29
N ILE A 373 -11.54 8.63 15.44
CA ILE A 373 -12.08 9.02 16.75
C ILE A 373 -11.90 10.52 16.97
N LYS A 374 -10.75 11.10 16.61
CA LYS A 374 -10.54 12.54 16.74
C LYS A 374 -11.45 13.35 15.83
N LEU A 375 -11.66 12.89 14.59
CA LEU A 375 -12.60 13.54 13.67
C LEU A 375 -14.04 13.45 14.20
N ALA A 376 -14.44 12.29 14.73
CA ALA A 376 -15.74 12.10 15.37
C ALA A 376 -15.93 13.00 16.59
N SER A 377 -14.90 13.16 17.44
CA SER A 377 -14.95 14.07 18.59
C SER A 377 -15.15 15.54 18.19
N GLN A 378 -14.94 15.89 16.93
CA GLN A 378 -15.11 17.23 16.36
C GLN A 378 -16.40 17.35 15.54
N GLY A 379 -17.25 16.32 15.51
CA GLY A 379 -18.45 16.27 14.66
C GLY A 379 -18.16 16.10 13.17
N ARG A 380 -16.90 15.84 12.77
CA ARG A 380 -16.46 15.68 11.37
C ARG A 380 -16.71 14.26 10.86
N TYR A 381 -17.95 13.79 10.96
CA TYR A 381 -18.30 12.38 10.73
C TYR A 381 -18.05 11.88 9.31
N LYS A 382 -18.28 12.72 8.29
CA LYS A 382 -18.00 12.37 6.88
C LYS A 382 -16.51 12.13 6.64
N GLU A 383 -15.65 12.99 7.19
CA GLU A 383 -14.20 12.84 7.06
C GLU A 383 -13.66 11.66 7.87
N ALA A 384 -14.29 11.35 9.01
CA ALA A 384 -14.00 10.18 9.82
C ALA A 384 -14.32 8.89 9.04
N LEU A 385 -15.48 8.85 8.38
CA LEU A 385 -15.91 7.74 7.54
C LEU A 385 -14.99 7.54 6.32
N GLU A 386 -14.65 8.64 5.63
CA GLU A 386 -13.66 8.62 4.55
C GLU A 386 -12.34 8.03 5.05
N LEU A 387 -11.83 8.48 6.22
CA LEU A 387 -10.59 7.98 6.81
C LEU A 387 -10.62 6.46 7.09
N ILE A 388 -11.78 5.91 7.47
CA ILE A 388 -11.95 4.47 7.63
C ILE A 388 -11.90 3.76 6.27
N LYS A 389 -12.60 4.31 5.27
CA LYS A 389 -12.71 3.72 3.92
C LYS A 389 -11.41 3.69 3.12
N HIS A 390 -10.39 4.45 3.52
CA HIS A 390 -9.04 4.27 2.98
C HIS A 390 -8.48 2.85 3.20
N GLU A 391 -8.90 2.18 4.28
CA GLU A 391 -8.36 0.88 4.71
C GLU A 391 -9.43 -0.22 4.81
N ASN A 392 -10.70 0.15 4.91
CA ASN A 392 -11.79 -0.81 5.03
C ASN A 392 -13.02 -0.34 4.20
N PRO A 393 -13.35 -1.01 3.09
CA PRO A 393 -14.54 -0.71 2.30
C PRO A 393 -15.87 -1.09 2.98
N PHE A 394 -15.83 -1.90 4.05
CA PHE A 394 -17.02 -2.39 4.76
C PHE A 394 -17.06 -1.96 6.24
N PRO A 395 -17.00 -0.65 6.57
CA PRO A 395 -17.06 -0.18 7.95
C PRO A 395 -18.36 -0.53 8.68
N ALA A 396 -19.52 -0.56 8.02
CA ALA A 396 -20.83 -0.83 8.63
C ALA A 396 -20.99 -2.31 8.98
N VAL A 397 -20.53 -3.20 8.10
CA VAL A 397 -20.38 -4.63 8.41
C VAL A 397 -19.40 -4.80 9.57
N CYS A 398 -18.19 -4.24 9.46
CA CYS A 398 -17.17 -4.40 10.50
C CYS A 398 -17.59 -3.80 11.85
N GLY A 399 -18.47 -2.79 11.89
CA GLY A 399 -19.03 -2.25 13.13
C GLY A 399 -20.01 -3.18 13.86
N ARG A 400 -20.37 -4.33 13.25
CA ARG A 400 -21.33 -5.30 13.79
C ARG A 400 -20.71 -6.65 14.14
N ILE A 401 -19.65 -7.04 13.42
CA ILE A 401 -19.06 -8.39 13.50
C ILE A 401 -17.55 -8.43 13.77
N CYS A 402 -16.90 -7.28 13.96
CA CYS A 402 -15.45 -7.26 14.18
C CYS A 402 -15.09 -7.94 15.51
N PRO A 403 -13.98 -8.70 15.58
CA PRO A 403 -13.49 -9.30 16.83
C PRO A 403 -12.85 -8.28 17.80
N ARG A 404 -12.89 -6.98 17.47
CA ARG A 404 -12.44 -5.86 18.32
C ARG A 404 -11.03 -6.01 18.91
N LYS A 405 -10.07 -6.62 18.19
CA LYS A 405 -8.65 -6.70 18.62
C LYS A 405 -8.05 -5.34 19.01
N CYS A 406 -8.52 -4.27 18.37
CA CYS A 406 -8.13 -2.90 18.71
C CYS A 406 -8.62 -2.43 20.09
N GLU A 407 -9.77 -2.91 20.56
CA GLU A 407 -10.29 -2.70 21.92
C GLU A 407 -9.61 -3.61 22.92
N SER A 408 -9.43 -4.90 22.58
CA SER A 408 -8.73 -5.88 23.44
C SER A 408 -7.32 -5.41 23.79
N ALA A 409 -6.64 -4.76 22.84
CA ALA A 409 -5.31 -4.22 23.05
C ALA A 409 -5.31 -2.74 23.51
N CYS A 410 -6.46 -2.09 23.69
CA CYS A 410 -6.54 -0.67 24.01
C CYS A 410 -5.79 -0.33 25.31
N THR A 411 -4.93 0.70 25.29
CA THR A 411 -4.19 1.15 26.48
C THR A 411 -5.12 1.62 27.61
N ARG A 412 -6.30 2.17 27.28
CA ARG A 412 -7.27 2.61 28.29
C ARG A 412 -7.81 1.46 29.15
N GLY A 413 -7.77 0.22 28.65
CA GLY A 413 -8.17 -0.96 29.41
C GLY A 413 -7.28 -1.25 30.63
N GLU A 414 -6.09 -0.65 30.73
CA GLU A 414 -5.24 -0.72 31.93
C GLU A 414 -5.65 0.28 33.03
N ILE A 415 -6.62 1.15 32.73
CA ILE A 415 -7.11 2.21 33.64
C ILE A 415 -8.55 1.91 34.07
N ASP A 416 -9.42 1.66 33.10
CA ASP A 416 -10.82 1.29 33.32
C ASP A 416 -11.31 0.27 32.26
N GLU A 417 -12.06 0.70 31.25
CA GLU A 417 -12.57 -0.11 30.16
C GLU A 417 -11.99 0.42 28.83
N ALA A 418 -11.80 -0.45 27.84
CA ALA A 418 -11.38 0.00 26.51
C ALA A 418 -12.33 1.06 25.92
N VAL A 419 -11.81 1.91 25.02
CA VAL A 419 -12.66 2.77 24.20
C VAL A 419 -13.55 1.89 23.32
N ALA A 420 -14.83 2.24 23.18
CA ALA A 420 -15.80 1.55 22.33
C ALA A 420 -15.58 1.89 20.85
N VAL A 421 -14.40 1.51 20.35
CA VAL A 421 -13.92 1.75 18.99
C VAL A 421 -14.88 1.21 17.93
N ASP A 422 -15.50 0.06 18.19
CA ASP A 422 -16.42 -0.60 17.28
C ASP A 422 -17.78 0.10 17.21
N ASP A 423 -18.34 0.50 18.36
CA ASP A 423 -19.59 1.28 18.42
C ASP A 423 -19.43 2.67 17.78
N ILE A 424 -18.27 3.32 17.99
CA ILE A 424 -17.93 4.56 17.29
C ILE A 424 -17.94 4.34 15.77
N LYS A 425 -17.28 3.26 15.31
CA LYS A 425 -17.23 2.92 13.89
C LYS A 425 -18.62 2.62 13.32
N LYS A 426 -19.44 1.87 14.06
CA LYS A 426 -20.82 1.53 13.67
C LYS A 426 -21.62 2.81 13.44
N PHE A 427 -21.64 3.73 14.41
CA PHE A 427 -22.31 5.03 14.27
C PHE A 427 -21.83 5.83 13.05
N LEU A 428 -20.51 5.91 12.84
CA LEU A 428 -19.96 6.64 11.69
C LEU A 428 -20.40 6.01 10.36
N ALA A 429 -20.44 4.67 10.31
CA ALA A 429 -20.76 3.90 9.12
C ALA A 429 -22.26 3.83 8.81
N GLU A 430 -23.15 4.15 9.75
CA GLU A 430 -24.59 4.28 9.45
C GLU A 430 -24.87 5.31 8.35
N GLN A 431 -24.00 6.30 8.18
CA GLN A 431 -24.09 7.24 7.06
C GLN A 431 -24.04 6.54 5.69
N ASP A 432 -23.37 5.39 5.54
CA ASP A 432 -23.31 4.64 4.28
C ASP A 432 -24.58 3.86 3.96
N LEU A 433 -25.46 3.66 4.95
CA LEU A 433 -26.74 2.99 4.74
C LEU A 433 -27.75 3.90 4.05
N ASN A 434 -27.54 5.21 4.09
CA ASN A 434 -28.34 6.18 3.36
C ASN A 434 -27.60 6.66 2.10
N MET A 435 -28.21 6.43 0.93
CA MET A 435 -27.65 6.83 -0.37
C MET A 435 -27.32 8.33 -0.46
N GLU A 436 -28.07 9.20 0.22
CA GLU A 436 -27.82 10.65 0.20
C GLU A 436 -26.52 11.04 0.93
N HIS A 437 -26.10 10.24 1.91
CA HIS A 437 -24.98 10.57 2.83
C HIS A 437 -23.76 9.66 2.67
N ARG A 438 -23.91 8.56 1.92
CA ARG A 438 -22.86 7.59 1.65
C ARG A 438 -21.62 8.23 1.04
N TYR A 439 -20.45 7.73 1.46
CA TYR A 439 -19.19 8.11 0.83
C TYR A 439 -18.81 7.13 -0.28
N VAL A 440 -18.78 7.65 -1.51
CA VAL A 440 -18.26 6.94 -2.69
C VAL A 440 -16.91 7.57 -3.07
N PRO A 441 -15.80 6.82 -3.04
CA PRO A 441 -14.50 7.33 -3.47
C PRO A 441 -14.52 7.71 -4.96
N LYS A 442 -13.67 8.65 -5.36
CA LYS A 442 -13.51 9.02 -6.77
C LYS A 442 -12.59 8.04 -7.49
N LYS A 443 -12.97 7.63 -8.70
CA LYS A 443 -12.10 6.92 -9.65
C LYS A 443 -10.87 7.79 -9.95
N ARG A 444 -9.68 7.20 -9.92
CA ARG A 444 -8.39 7.89 -10.07
C ARG A 444 -7.90 7.94 -11.51
N HIS A 445 -7.95 6.82 -12.22
CA HIS A 445 -7.46 6.67 -13.59
C HIS A 445 -8.50 5.97 -14.46
N ASP A 446 -8.18 5.76 -15.73
CA ASP A 446 -8.94 4.88 -16.61
C ASP A 446 -8.00 3.97 -17.40
N TYR A 447 -7.72 2.79 -16.85
CA TYR A 447 -6.79 1.84 -17.47
C TYR A 447 -7.46 0.98 -18.53
N GLY A 448 -8.78 0.80 -18.48
CA GLY A 448 -9.55 -0.02 -19.42
C GLY A 448 -9.28 -1.55 -19.35
N LYS A 449 -8.25 -1.99 -18.64
CA LYS A 449 -7.85 -3.40 -18.44
C LYS A 449 -8.90 -4.17 -17.65
N LYS A 450 -9.21 -5.41 -18.07
CA LYS A 450 -10.23 -6.27 -17.45
C LYS A 450 -9.61 -7.16 -16.37
N ILE A 451 -10.17 -7.14 -15.17
CA ILE A 451 -9.76 -7.99 -14.04
C ILE A 451 -10.93 -8.87 -13.59
N ALA A 452 -10.68 -10.17 -13.43
CA ALA A 452 -11.65 -11.13 -12.94
C ALA A 452 -11.42 -11.43 -11.47
N ILE A 453 -12.48 -11.40 -10.67
CA ILE A 453 -12.45 -11.77 -9.26
C ILE A 453 -13.42 -12.94 -9.08
N VAL A 454 -12.95 -14.04 -8.49
CA VAL A 454 -13.75 -15.24 -8.27
C VAL A 454 -14.11 -15.34 -6.79
N GLY A 455 -15.39 -15.12 -6.48
CA GLY A 455 -15.95 -15.06 -5.13
C GLY A 455 -16.27 -13.63 -4.68
N ALA A 456 -17.52 -13.40 -4.27
CA ALA A 456 -18.05 -12.12 -3.79
C ALA A 456 -18.07 -12.02 -2.26
N GLY A 457 -17.13 -12.67 -1.57
CA GLY A 457 -16.90 -12.49 -0.13
C GLY A 457 -16.07 -11.24 0.20
N PRO A 458 -15.77 -10.99 1.49
CA PRO A 458 -15.05 -9.78 1.93
C PRO A 458 -13.73 -9.51 1.20
N SER A 459 -12.94 -10.56 0.94
CA SER A 459 -11.65 -10.45 0.26
C SER A 459 -11.82 -10.07 -1.22
N GLY A 460 -12.71 -10.76 -1.95
CA GLY A 460 -12.98 -10.48 -3.36
C GLY A 460 -13.57 -9.09 -3.56
N LEU A 461 -14.57 -8.71 -2.76
CA LEU A 461 -15.19 -7.39 -2.82
C LEU A 461 -14.19 -6.28 -2.42
N SER A 462 -13.33 -6.50 -1.43
CA SER A 462 -12.27 -5.53 -1.07
C SER A 462 -11.28 -5.32 -2.23
N CYS A 463 -10.83 -6.41 -2.87
CA CYS A 463 -9.98 -6.32 -4.07
C CYS A 463 -10.68 -5.55 -5.19
N ALA A 464 -11.97 -5.84 -5.43
CA ALA A 464 -12.78 -5.15 -6.44
C ALA A 464 -12.88 -3.65 -6.19
N PHE A 465 -13.14 -3.27 -4.93
CA PHE A 465 -13.24 -1.87 -4.51
C PHE A 465 -11.97 -1.07 -4.84
N TYR A 466 -10.80 -1.56 -4.45
CA TYR A 466 -9.54 -0.83 -4.69
C TYR A 466 -9.16 -0.78 -6.17
N LEU A 467 -9.38 -1.86 -6.93
CA LEU A 467 -9.14 -1.86 -8.37
C LEU A 467 -10.11 -0.93 -9.13
N ALA A 468 -11.38 -0.88 -8.72
CA ALA A 468 -12.35 0.04 -9.32
C ALA A 468 -11.97 1.51 -9.08
N ILE A 469 -11.51 1.85 -7.86
CA ILE A 469 -10.97 3.19 -7.54
C ILE A 469 -9.76 3.52 -8.40
N ASP A 470 -8.83 2.59 -8.56
CA ASP A 470 -7.65 2.84 -9.39
C ASP A 470 -7.99 2.97 -10.87
N GLY A 471 -9.09 2.38 -11.34
CA GLY A 471 -9.67 2.63 -12.65
C GLY A 471 -9.73 1.44 -13.61
N TYR A 472 -9.77 0.22 -13.07
CA TYR A 472 -9.87 -1.03 -13.81
C TYR A 472 -11.33 -1.40 -14.13
N LYS A 473 -11.54 -2.21 -15.18
CA LYS A 473 -12.83 -2.85 -15.45
C LYS A 473 -12.90 -4.16 -14.67
N VAL A 474 -13.61 -4.16 -13.56
CA VAL A 474 -13.64 -5.30 -12.65
C VAL A 474 -14.96 -6.07 -12.80
N THR A 475 -14.86 -7.39 -12.97
CA THR A 475 -16.01 -8.30 -12.91
C THR A 475 -15.81 -9.30 -11.77
N VAL A 476 -16.78 -9.38 -10.88
CA VAL A 476 -16.83 -10.37 -9.80
C VAL A 476 -17.78 -11.50 -10.19
N PHE A 477 -17.26 -12.72 -10.24
CA PHE A 477 -18.00 -13.95 -10.50
C PHE A 477 -18.34 -14.63 -9.18
N GLU A 478 -19.61 -14.89 -8.94
CA GLU A 478 -20.12 -15.48 -7.70
C GLU A 478 -20.99 -16.69 -8.03
N LYS A 479 -20.67 -17.82 -7.39
CA LYS A 479 -21.38 -19.10 -7.56
C LYS A 479 -22.82 -19.02 -7.06
N GLN A 480 -23.03 -18.28 -5.96
CA GLN A 480 -24.33 -18.16 -5.31
C GLN A 480 -25.20 -17.08 -5.97
N PRO A 481 -26.53 -17.11 -5.77
CA PRO A 481 -27.44 -16.10 -6.33
C PRO A 481 -27.31 -14.73 -5.64
N VAL A 482 -26.61 -14.66 -4.50
CA VAL A 482 -26.43 -13.45 -3.69
C VAL A 482 -24.96 -13.14 -3.49
N LEU A 483 -24.64 -11.86 -3.28
CA LEU A 483 -23.30 -11.36 -2.99
C LEU A 483 -23.02 -11.35 -1.48
N GLY A 484 -21.79 -11.04 -1.09
CA GLY A 484 -21.36 -10.91 0.32
C GLY A 484 -20.68 -12.16 0.87
N GLY A 485 -20.76 -13.30 0.17
CA GLY A 485 -20.14 -14.56 0.57
C GLY A 485 -20.54 -14.97 1.99
N MET A 486 -19.57 -15.33 2.83
CA MET A 486 -19.83 -15.72 4.22
C MET A 486 -20.45 -14.60 5.09
N LEU A 487 -20.35 -13.31 4.71
CA LEU A 487 -21.07 -12.25 5.42
C LEU A 487 -22.58 -12.43 5.32
N THR A 488 -23.05 -12.86 4.16
CA THR A 488 -24.49 -13.00 3.86
C THR A 488 -24.97 -14.41 4.12
N LEU A 489 -24.14 -15.41 3.82
CA LEU A 489 -24.52 -16.82 3.87
C LEU A 489 -24.17 -17.48 5.21
N GLY A 490 -23.15 -16.98 5.90
CA GLY A 490 -22.65 -17.59 7.14
C GLY A 490 -22.98 -16.83 8.41
N ILE A 491 -23.39 -15.56 8.33
CA ILE A 491 -23.72 -14.76 9.51
C ILE A 491 -25.23 -14.55 9.55
N PRO A 492 -25.91 -14.89 10.66
CA PRO A 492 -27.35 -14.70 10.77
C PRO A 492 -27.77 -13.22 10.74
N SER A 493 -28.96 -12.95 10.20
CA SER A 493 -29.47 -11.57 10.04
C SER A 493 -29.61 -10.79 11.35
N TYR A 494 -29.85 -11.46 12.49
CA TYR A 494 -29.93 -10.80 13.79
C TYR A 494 -28.58 -10.26 14.29
N ARG A 495 -27.47 -10.67 13.64
CA ARG A 495 -26.12 -10.12 13.86
C ARG A 495 -25.67 -9.18 12.75
N LEU A 496 -26.06 -9.46 11.51
CA LEU A 496 -25.67 -8.67 10.36
C LEU A 496 -26.78 -8.71 9.31
N GLU A 497 -27.56 -7.64 9.27
CA GLU A 497 -28.66 -7.55 8.32
C GLU A 497 -28.17 -7.44 6.87
N LYS A 498 -28.93 -8.03 5.94
CA LYS A 498 -28.56 -8.12 4.52
C LYS A 498 -28.55 -6.74 3.85
N ASP A 499 -29.39 -5.82 4.30
CA ASP A 499 -29.45 -4.43 3.80
C ASP A 499 -28.16 -3.66 4.12
N VAL A 500 -27.55 -3.89 5.30
CA VAL A 500 -26.24 -3.34 5.67
C VAL A 500 -25.16 -3.79 4.69
N ILE A 501 -25.12 -5.09 4.39
CA ILE A 501 -24.15 -5.66 3.45
C ILE A 501 -24.38 -5.09 2.05
N ASN A 502 -25.63 -5.11 1.57
CA ASN A 502 -25.98 -4.65 0.24
C ASN A 502 -25.70 -3.15 0.06
N ALA A 503 -25.92 -2.33 1.09
CA ALA A 503 -25.59 -0.91 1.05
C ALA A 503 -24.10 -0.66 0.78
N GLU A 504 -23.20 -1.42 1.43
CA GLU A 504 -21.77 -1.26 1.15
C GLU A 504 -21.35 -1.86 -0.20
N ILE A 505 -22.04 -2.90 -0.68
CA ILE A 505 -21.85 -3.44 -2.04
C ILE A 505 -22.34 -2.47 -3.11
N ASP A 506 -23.40 -1.70 -2.85
CA ASP A 506 -23.89 -0.69 -3.78
C ASP A 506 -22.82 0.39 -4.06
N VAL A 507 -21.96 0.72 -3.09
CA VAL A 507 -20.77 1.58 -3.33
C VAL A 507 -19.91 1.02 -4.47
N LEU A 508 -19.71 -0.31 -4.51
CA LEU A 508 -18.93 -0.94 -5.57
C LEU A 508 -19.66 -0.90 -6.92
N ARG A 509 -20.99 -1.03 -6.93
CA ARG A 509 -21.80 -0.85 -8.15
C ARG A 509 -21.69 0.58 -8.68
N GLU A 510 -21.74 1.58 -7.79
CA GLU A 510 -21.56 3.00 -8.12
C GLU A 510 -20.14 3.29 -8.67
N LEU A 511 -19.13 2.53 -8.23
CA LEU A 511 -17.77 2.56 -8.78
C LEU A 511 -17.63 1.83 -10.13
N GLY A 512 -18.68 1.17 -10.61
CA GLY A 512 -18.71 0.45 -11.89
C GLY A 512 -18.24 -1.00 -11.83
N VAL A 513 -18.22 -1.63 -10.65
CA VAL A 513 -17.94 -3.07 -10.54
C VAL A 513 -19.12 -3.87 -11.09
N GLU A 514 -18.83 -4.80 -12.00
CA GLU A 514 -19.81 -5.73 -12.54
C GLU A 514 -19.90 -6.99 -11.69
N PHE A 515 -21.11 -7.49 -11.46
CA PHE A 515 -21.36 -8.71 -10.70
C PHE A 515 -22.07 -9.74 -11.56
N LYS A 516 -21.56 -10.97 -11.59
CA LYS A 516 -22.16 -12.13 -12.24
C LYS A 516 -22.42 -13.21 -11.19
N THR A 517 -23.64 -13.21 -10.63
CA THR A 517 -24.10 -14.21 -9.67
C THR A 517 -24.63 -15.47 -10.37
N GLY A 518 -24.68 -16.59 -9.64
CA GLY A 518 -25.06 -17.89 -10.20
C GLY A 518 -24.08 -18.47 -11.22
N VAL A 519 -22.84 -17.96 -11.26
CA VAL A 519 -21.79 -18.40 -12.20
C VAL A 519 -20.66 -19.07 -11.42
N GLU A 520 -20.49 -20.37 -11.62
CA GLU A 520 -19.41 -21.16 -11.02
C GLU A 520 -18.22 -21.27 -11.97
N VAL A 521 -17.13 -20.57 -11.65
CA VAL A 521 -15.87 -20.68 -12.40
C VAL A 521 -15.23 -22.05 -12.14
N GLY A 522 -14.90 -22.77 -13.20
CA GLY A 522 -14.55 -24.20 -13.22
C GLY A 522 -15.67 -25.10 -13.75
N LYS A 523 -16.92 -24.60 -13.83
CA LYS A 523 -18.07 -25.35 -14.34
C LYS A 523 -18.77 -24.64 -15.50
N ASP A 524 -19.22 -23.40 -15.27
CA ASP A 524 -19.95 -22.62 -16.27
C ASP A 524 -19.01 -21.85 -17.20
N VAL A 525 -17.85 -21.43 -16.67
CA VAL A 525 -16.74 -20.81 -17.39
C VAL A 525 -15.41 -21.24 -16.75
N THR A 526 -14.34 -21.37 -17.51
CA THR A 526 -13.00 -21.69 -16.98
C THR A 526 -12.11 -20.45 -16.91
N LEU A 527 -10.97 -20.53 -16.20
CA LEU A 527 -9.96 -19.46 -16.22
C LEU A 527 -9.46 -19.19 -17.65
N ASN A 528 -9.36 -20.21 -18.50
CA ASN A 528 -8.95 -20.06 -19.89
C ASN A 528 -9.99 -19.32 -20.73
N ASP A 529 -11.28 -19.65 -20.58
CA ASP A 529 -12.36 -18.93 -21.28
C ASP A 529 -12.36 -17.43 -20.91
N LEU A 530 -12.04 -17.11 -19.65
CA LEU A 530 -11.92 -15.73 -19.21
C LEU A 530 -10.66 -15.05 -19.78
N ARG A 531 -9.53 -15.73 -19.88
CA ARG A 531 -8.35 -15.19 -20.59
C ARG A 531 -8.69 -14.85 -22.04
N GLU A 532 -9.42 -15.73 -22.73
CA GLU A 532 -9.88 -15.51 -24.11
C GLU A 532 -10.84 -14.32 -24.24
N GLN A 533 -11.62 -14.02 -23.19
CA GLN A 533 -12.46 -12.81 -23.10
C GLN A 533 -11.68 -11.51 -22.81
N GLY A 534 -10.36 -11.60 -22.66
CA GLY A 534 -9.44 -10.50 -22.45
C GLY A 534 -9.23 -10.10 -20.99
N TYR A 535 -9.54 -10.97 -20.02
CA TYR A 535 -9.15 -10.74 -18.62
C TYR A 535 -7.64 -10.94 -18.45
N GLU A 536 -6.96 -9.96 -17.86
CA GLU A 536 -5.49 -9.93 -17.75
C GLU A 536 -4.96 -10.47 -16.42
N ALA A 537 -5.80 -10.54 -15.38
CA ALA A 537 -5.44 -11.12 -14.09
C ALA A 537 -6.69 -11.62 -13.33
N PHE A 538 -6.43 -12.54 -12.40
CA PHE A 538 -7.43 -13.27 -11.63
C PHE A 538 -7.16 -13.14 -10.13
N TYR A 539 -8.17 -12.81 -9.34
CA TYR A 539 -8.12 -12.88 -7.88
C TYR A 539 -9.08 -13.95 -7.37
N LEU A 540 -8.55 -15.05 -6.83
CA LEU A 540 -9.32 -16.15 -6.27
C LEU A 540 -9.61 -15.87 -4.79
N ALA A 541 -10.89 -15.70 -4.47
CA ALA A 541 -11.38 -15.35 -3.14
C ALA A 541 -12.63 -16.18 -2.77
N ILE A 542 -12.60 -17.48 -3.10
CA ILE A 542 -13.73 -18.41 -2.92
C ILE A 542 -14.09 -18.69 -1.45
N GLY A 543 -13.20 -18.35 -0.52
CA GLY A 543 -13.39 -18.53 0.92
C GLY A 543 -13.33 -20.00 1.38
N ALA A 544 -13.61 -20.24 2.66
CA ALA A 544 -13.77 -21.57 3.25
C ALA A 544 -15.27 -21.90 3.38
N GLN A 545 -15.88 -22.23 2.26
CA GLN A 545 -17.32 -22.31 2.10
C GLN A 545 -17.92 -23.67 2.46
N SER A 546 -17.14 -24.74 2.61
CA SER A 546 -17.68 -26.06 2.96
C SER A 546 -17.60 -26.34 4.47
N GLY A 547 -18.54 -27.11 5.02
CA GLY A 547 -18.46 -27.62 6.39
C GLY A 547 -17.63 -28.90 6.49
N ARG A 548 -16.98 -29.13 7.63
CA ARG A 548 -16.27 -30.39 7.90
C ARG A 548 -17.16 -31.40 8.63
N MET A 549 -17.14 -32.64 8.16
CA MET A 549 -17.75 -33.79 8.83
C MET A 549 -16.79 -34.41 9.86
N LEU A 550 -17.30 -35.28 10.73
CA LEU A 550 -16.57 -35.83 11.88
C LEU A 550 -15.87 -37.17 11.56
N GLY A 551 -16.30 -37.88 10.52
CA GLY A 551 -15.81 -39.22 10.19
C GLY A 551 -16.34 -40.31 11.12
N ILE A 552 -17.53 -40.12 11.72
CA ILE A 552 -18.11 -41.05 12.69
C ILE A 552 -19.29 -41.86 12.13
N GLU A 553 -19.56 -43.01 12.74
CA GLU A 553 -20.71 -43.85 12.39
C GLU A 553 -22.02 -43.05 12.48
N GLY A 554 -22.89 -43.21 11.48
CA GLY A 554 -24.21 -42.59 11.41
C GLY A 554 -24.24 -41.16 10.87
N GLU A 555 -23.10 -40.55 10.54
CA GLU A 555 -23.03 -39.13 10.13
C GLU A 555 -23.67 -38.79 8.78
N ASN A 556 -24.00 -39.79 7.97
CA ASN A 556 -24.72 -39.63 6.69
C ASN A 556 -26.24 -39.84 6.83
N GLY A 557 -26.76 -39.93 8.06
CA GLY A 557 -28.19 -40.12 8.33
C GLY A 557 -29.02 -38.89 7.96
N GLU A 558 -30.29 -39.12 7.59
CA GLU A 558 -31.25 -38.04 7.38
C GLU A 558 -31.47 -37.26 8.70
N GLY A 559 -31.32 -35.94 8.65
CA GLY A 559 -31.31 -35.07 9.83
C GLY A 559 -29.92 -34.64 10.31
N VAL A 560 -28.84 -35.12 9.68
CA VAL A 560 -27.47 -34.60 9.90
C VAL A 560 -27.12 -33.56 8.84
N MET A 561 -26.61 -32.40 9.25
CA MET A 561 -26.14 -31.35 8.35
C MET A 561 -24.93 -30.62 8.96
N THR A 562 -24.08 -30.03 8.13
CA THR A 562 -23.05 -29.11 8.66
C THR A 562 -23.69 -27.78 9.06
N GLY A 563 -23.14 -27.13 10.08
CA GLY A 563 -23.61 -25.82 10.53
C GLY A 563 -23.48 -24.74 9.45
N VAL A 564 -22.45 -24.84 8.59
CA VAL A 564 -22.24 -23.90 7.48
C VAL A 564 -23.34 -24.04 6.43
N ASP A 565 -23.70 -25.26 6.07
CA ASP A 565 -24.76 -25.51 5.09
C ASP A 565 -26.11 -25.11 5.67
N PHE A 566 -26.38 -25.44 6.93
CA PHE A 566 -27.60 -25.02 7.62
C PHE A 566 -27.79 -23.50 7.62
N LEU A 567 -26.77 -22.74 8.03
CA LEU A 567 -26.84 -21.28 8.01
C LEU A 567 -27.00 -20.73 6.60
N ARG A 568 -26.34 -21.34 5.60
CA ARG A 568 -26.49 -20.93 4.20
C ARG A 568 -27.94 -21.07 3.75
N GLU A 569 -28.55 -22.23 3.95
CA GLU A 569 -29.92 -22.50 3.51
C GLU A 569 -30.92 -21.54 4.17
N VAL A 570 -30.80 -21.34 5.50
CA VAL A 570 -31.63 -20.36 6.22
C VAL A 570 -31.43 -18.95 5.67
N ASN A 571 -30.18 -18.54 5.42
CA ASN A 571 -29.88 -17.21 4.91
C ASN A 571 -30.27 -17.03 3.43
N LEU A 572 -30.35 -18.08 2.63
CA LEU A 572 -30.93 -18.03 1.28
C LEU A 572 -32.45 -17.89 1.30
N GLY A 573 -33.08 -18.08 2.47
CA GLY A 573 -34.53 -18.05 2.63
C GLY A 573 -35.20 -19.36 2.22
N ASN A 574 -34.44 -20.46 2.18
CA ASN A 574 -35.02 -21.78 1.96
C ASN A 574 -35.73 -22.23 3.25
N ASP A 575 -36.89 -22.87 3.08
CA ASP A 575 -37.69 -23.35 4.20
C ASP A 575 -37.00 -24.54 4.89
N ILE A 576 -36.20 -24.24 5.91
CA ILE A 576 -35.73 -25.25 6.87
C ILE A 576 -36.60 -25.17 8.12
N ASN A 577 -37.35 -26.24 8.36
CA ASN A 577 -38.08 -26.43 9.60
C ASN A 577 -37.39 -27.53 10.42
N LEU A 578 -36.85 -27.16 11.58
CA LEU A 578 -36.26 -28.11 12.51
C LEU A 578 -37.33 -28.50 13.54
N ASP A 579 -37.91 -29.68 13.40
CA ASP A 579 -38.84 -30.24 14.38
C ASP A 579 -38.10 -31.01 15.49
N GLY A 580 -38.62 -30.92 16.71
CA GLY A 580 -38.10 -31.67 17.85
C GLY A 580 -36.78 -31.15 18.41
N GLU A 581 -35.99 -32.07 19.00
CA GLU A 581 -34.74 -31.77 19.71
C GLU A 581 -33.56 -31.69 18.74
N VAL A 582 -32.79 -30.60 18.81
CA VAL A 582 -31.63 -30.34 17.95
C VAL A 582 -30.36 -30.36 18.79
N VAL A 583 -29.37 -31.13 18.31
CA VAL A 583 -28.01 -31.13 18.88
C VAL A 583 -27.05 -30.41 17.96
N VAL A 584 -26.33 -29.42 18.50
CA VAL A 584 -25.26 -28.71 17.79
C VAL A 584 -23.91 -29.14 18.33
N ILE A 585 -22.98 -29.52 17.46
CA ILE A 585 -21.63 -29.97 17.85
C ILE A 585 -20.62 -28.88 17.50
N GLY A 586 -19.98 -28.29 18.51
CA GLY A 586 -18.93 -27.28 18.35
C GLY A 586 -18.92 -26.23 19.46
N GLY A 587 -17.75 -25.65 19.74
CA GLY A 587 -17.55 -24.66 20.82
C GLY A 587 -17.27 -23.23 20.36
N GLY A 588 -17.19 -22.97 19.05
CA GLY A 588 -16.87 -21.64 18.50
C GLY A 588 -18.10 -20.77 18.16
N ASN A 589 -17.86 -19.51 17.79
CA ASN A 589 -18.92 -18.54 17.43
C ASN A 589 -19.89 -19.06 16.36
N VAL A 590 -19.39 -19.81 15.36
CA VAL A 590 -20.26 -20.43 14.33
C VAL A 590 -21.24 -21.41 14.95
N ALA A 591 -20.81 -22.20 15.95
CA ALA A 591 -21.70 -23.13 16.64
C ALA A 591 -22.77 -22.40 17.47
N ILE A 592 -22.43 -21.25 18.07
CA ILE A 592 -23.39 -20.38 18.75
C ILE A 592 -24.43 -19.85 17.76
N ASP A 593 -23.99 -19.33 16.61
CA ASP A 593 -24.89 -18.82 15.57
C ASP A 593 -25.81 -19.91 15.01
N VAL A 594 -25.29 -21.12 14.80
CA VAL A 594 -26.06 -22.29 14.39
C VAL A 594 -27.12 -22.63 15.44
N ALA A 595 -26.76 -22.69 16.72
CA ALA A 595 -27.70 -23.03 17.79
C ALA A 595 -28.82 -21.99 17.94
N ARG A 596 -28.46 -20.70 17.94
CA ARG A 596 -29.41 -19.59 18.02
C ARG A 596 -30.32 -19.50 16.80
N THR A 597 -29.80 -19.83 15.63
CA THR A 597 -30.60 -19.93 14.40
C THR A 597 -31.55 -21.14 14.46
N ALA A 598 -31.08 -22.30 14.93
CA ALA A 598 -31.89 -23.50 15.11
C ALA A 598 -33.13 -23.24 16.01
N THR A 599 -32.93 -22.53 17.13
CA THR A 599 -34.02 -22.13 18.02
C THR A 599 -35.05 -21.23 17.32
N ARG A 600 -34.63 -20.35 16.40
CA ARG A 600 -35.52 -19.43 15.68
C ARG A 600 -36.30 -20.09 14.55
N VAL A 601 -35.77 -21.16 13.95
CA VAL A 601 -36.42 -21.87 12.84
C VAL A 601 -37.37 -22.99 13.28
N GLY A 602 -37.61 -23.14 14.59
CA GLY A 602 -38.67 -24.00 15.13
C GLY A 602 -38.24 -25.13 16.06
N ALA A 603 -36.94 -25.27 16.36
CA ALA A 603 -36.47 -26.31 17.26
C ALA A 603 -37.16 -26.22 18.64
N THR A 604 -37.70 -27.34 19.13
CA THR A 604 -38.40 -27.36 20.43
C THR A 604 -37.42 -27.28 21.61
N LYS A 605 -36.19 -27.76 21.39
CA LYS A 605 -35.08 -27.71 22.34
C LYS A 605 -33.76 -27.74 21.58
N THR A 606 -32.82 -26.86 21.94
CA THR A 606 -31.49 -26.79 21.34
C THR A 606 -30.43 -27.02 22.42
N SER A 607 -29.57 -28.03 22.22
CA SER A 607 -28.45 -28.34 23.11
C SER A 607 -27.14 -28.37 22.33
N MET A 608 -26.16 -27.59 22.79
CA MET A 608 -24.80 -27.56 22.25
C MET A 608 -23.90 -28.53 23.01
N PHE A 609 -23.00 -29.20 22.29
CA PHE A 609 -21.96 -30.07 22.84
C PHE A 609 -20.60 -29.70 22.26
N CYS A 610 -19.59 -29.58 23.12
CA CYS A 610 -18.23 -29.25 22.71
C CYS A 610 -17.17 -30.00 23.52
N LEU A 611 -15.99 -30.16 22.91
CA LEU A 611 -14.85 -30.86 23.52
C LEU A 611 -14.22 -30.03 24.64
N GLU A 612 -14.24 -28.72 24.45
CA GLU A 612 -13.60 -27.74 25.31
C GLU A 612 -14.33 -27.62 26.65
N SER A 613 -13.54 -27.41 27.70
CA SER A 613 -14.09 -26.92 28.97
C SER A 613 -14.65 -25.51 28.78
N ARG A 614 -15.51 -25.04 29.68
CA ARG A 614 -16.08 -23.67 29.60
C ARG A 614 -15.01 -22.58 29.47
N LYS A 615 -13.84 -22.77 30.11
CA LYS A 615 -12.71 -21.81 30.07
C LYS A 615 -11.93 -21.84 28.76
N GLU A 616 -12.03 -22.92 27.99
CA GLU A 616 -11.29 -23.15 26.76
C GLU A 616 -12.17 -23.00 25.51
N MET A 617 -13.46 -22.71 25.68
CA MET A 617 -14.38 -22.49 24.57
C MET A 617 -13.85 -21.39 23.65
N PRO A 618 -13.79 -21.63 22.32
CA PRO A 618 -13.36 -20.61 21.37
C PRO A 618 -14.34 -19.45 21.19
N ALA A 619 -15.62 -19.62 21.58
CA ALA A 619 -16.63 -18.58 21.46
C ALA A 619 -16.39 -17.42 22.44
N LEU A 620 -16.83 -16.22 22.06
CA LEU A 620 -16.76 -15.03 22.92
C LEU A 620 -17.75 -15.16 24.08
N ASP A 621 -17.36 -14.72 25.29
CA ASP A 621 -18.22 -14.78 26.48
C ASP A 621 -19.60 -14.13 26.26
N GLU A 622 -19.63 -12.96 25.60
CA GLU A 622 -20.87 -12.25 25.24
C GLU A 622 -21.80 -13.12 24.37
N GLU A 623 -21.24 -13.85 23.40
CA GLU A 623 -22.03 -14.73 22.51
C GLU A 623 -22.54 -15.96 23.28
N ILE A 624 -21.76 -16.49 24.23
CA ILE A 624 -22.19 -17.60 25.07
C ILE A 624 -23.33 -17.15 26.00
N ASP A 625 -23.23 -15.97 26.59
CA ASP A 625 -24.26 -15.41 27.46
C ASP A 625 -25.57 -15.13 26.68
N GLU A 626 -25.47 -14.64 25.44
CA GLU A 626 -26.63 -14.52 24.54
C GLU A 626 -27.28 -15.89 24.26
N ALA A 627 -26.49 -16.94 24.00
CA ALA A 627 -27.03 -18.28 23.78
C ALA A 627 -27.76 -18.82 25.02
N LEU A 628 -27.16 -18.66 26.20
CA LEU A 628 -27.77 -19.05 27.48
C LEU A 628 -29.06 -18.26 27.75
N GLY A 629 -29.09 -16.96 27.42
CA GLY A 629 -30.27 -16.11 27.53
C GLY A 629 -31.41 -16.47 26.58
N GLU A 630 -31.13 -17.28 25.56
CA GLU A 630 -32.10 -17.84 24.61
C GLU A 630 -32.47 -19.30 24.94
N ASP A 631 -32.21 -19.74 26.18
CA ASP A 631 -32.52 -21.07 26.72
C ASP A 631 -31.76 -22.22 26.03
N ILE A 632 -30.60 -21.94 25.43
CA ILE A 632 -29.74 -22.94 24.77
C ILE A 632 -28.81 -23.59 25.80
N GLU A 633 -28.88 -24.91 25.92
CA GLU A 633 -28.03 -25.66 26.85
C GLU A 633 -26.61 -25.85 26.30
N VAL A 634 -25.59 -25.42 27.04
CA VAL A 634 -24.18 -25.64 26.65
C VAL A 634 -23.55 -26.77 27.48
N ASN A 635 -23.24 -27.89 26.83
CA ASN A 635 -22.66 -29.08 27.44
C ASN A 635 -21.17 -29.19 27.11
N ASN A 636 -20.31 -28.73 28.02
CA ASN A 636 -18.86 -28.76 27.87
C ASN A 636 -18.24 -30.14 28.14
N SER A 637 -17.06 -30.38 27.57
CA SER A 637 -16.25 -31.57 27.79
C SER A 637 -16.91 -32.88 27.38
N TRP A 638 -17.59 -32.89 26.23
CA TRP A 638 -18.23 -34.06 25.63
C TRP A 638 -17.89 -34.14 24.14
N GLY A 639 -17.38 -35.30 23.70
CA GLY A 639 -17.08 -35.57 22.29
C GLY A 639 -18.03 -36.59 21.67
N PRO A 640 -18.42 -36.41 20.40
CA PRO A 640 -19.31 -37.34 19.73
C PRO A 640 -18.62 -38.69 19.52
N LYS A 641 -19.33 -39.79 19.82
CA LYS A 641 -18.87 -41.16 19.63
C LYS A 641 -19.46 -41.77 18.36
N ARG A 642 -20.78 -41.69 18.21
CA ARG A 642 -21.55 -42.11 17.02
C ARG A 642 -22.94 -41.48 16.99
N ILE A 643 -23.52 -41.39 15.81
CA ILE A 643 -24.89 -40.92 15.59
C ILE A 643 -25.81 -42.13 15.48
N LEU A 644 -26.90 -42.11 16.26
CA LEU A 644 -27.88 -43.19 16.31
C LEU A 644 -28.95 -42.93 15.25
N THR A 645 -29.18 -43.92 14.38
CA THR A 645 -30.18 -43.84 13.31
C THR A 645 -31.14 -45.02 13.36
N GLU A 646 -32.41 -44.77 13.02
CA GLU A 646 -33.44 -45.78 12.79
C GLU A 646 -34.01 -45.56 11.38
N ASN A 647 -34.04 -46.61 10.55
CA ASN A 647 -34.46 -46.52 9.14
C ASN A 647 -33.73 -45.44 8.34
N GLY A 648 -32.46 -45.15 8.67
CA GLY A 648 -31.66 -44.11 8.03
C GLY A 648 -31.89 -42.69 8.54
N LYS A 649 -32.84 -42.47 9.45
CA LYS A 649 -33.12 -41.16 10.08
C LYS A 649 -32.51 -41.06 11.47
N VAL A 650 -31.99 -39.90 11.83
CA VAL A 650 -31.42 -39.63 13.16
C VAL A 650 -32.48 -39.74 14.25
N VAL A 651 -32.13 -40.44 15.34
CA VAL A 651 -32.93 -40.51 16.58
C VAL A 651 -32.17 -40.05 17.83
N GLY A 652 -30.86 -39.87 17.72
CA GLY A 652 -30.02 -39.35 18.79
C GLY A 652 -28.53 -39.46 18.50
N ILE A 653 -27.72 -39.15 19.50
CA ILE A 653 -26.27 -39.18 19.43
C ILE A 653 -25.70 -39.68 20.76
N GLU A 654 -24.65 -40.50 20.66
CA GLU A 654 -23.88 -40.97 21.80
C GLU A 654 -22.61 -40.12 21.94
N PHE A 655 -22.39 -39.59 23.13
CA PHE A 655 -21.20 -38.82 23.51
C PHE A 655 -20.33 -39.61 24.48
N LYS A 656 -19.05 -39.25 24.52
CA LYS A 656 -18.06 -39.72 25.50
C LYS A 656 -17.38 -38.54 26.18
N LYS A 657 -17.00 -38.70 27.44
CA LYS A 657 -16.38 -37.62 28.22
C LYS A 657 -15.03 -37.22 27.61
N CYS A 658 -14.85 -35.93 27.33
CA CYS A 658 -13.56 -35.38 26.91
C CYS A 658 -12.77 -34.96 28.16
N LEU A 659 -11.60 -35.58 28.35
CA LEU A 659 -10.72 -35.33 29.51
C LEU A 659 -9.77 -34.15 29.26
N SER A 660 -9.31 -34.00 28.02
CA SER A 660 -8.41 -32.91 27.61
C SER A 660 -8.51 -32.73 26.09
N VAL A 661 -8.52 -31.48 25.60
CA VAL A 661 -8.55 -31.18 24.15
C VAL A 661 -7.15 -31.11 23.54
N PHE A 662 -6.18 -30.62 24.31
CA PHE A 662 -4.82 -30.36 23.84
C PHE A 662 -3.79 -31.26 24.52
N ASP A 663 -2.70 -31.57 23.82
CA ASP A 663 -1.50 -32.19 24.41
C ASP A 663 -0.66 -31.18 25.22
N GLU A 664 0.43 -31.66 25.82
CA GLU A 664 1.37 -30.83 26.61
C GLU A 664 2.02 -29.71 25.79
N ASN A 665 2.08 -29.85 24.46
CA ASN A 665 2.58 -28.83 23.54
C ASN A 665 1.47 -27.93 22.99
N ARG A 666 0.27 -27.98 23.59
CA ARG A 666 -0.94 -27.26 23.17
C ARG A 666 -1.41 -27.57 21.73
N ARG A 667 -1.03 -28.72 21.19
CA ARG A 667 -1.56 -29.20 19.90
C ARG A 667 -2.89 -29.89 20.12
N PHE A 668 -3.81 -29.72 19.18
CA PHE A 668 -5.10 -30.39 19.23
C PHE A 668 -4.91 -31.92 19.22
N ASN A 669 -5.26 -32.58 20.32
CA ASN A 669 -5.10 -34.02 20.53
C ASN A 669 -6.05 -34.49 21.64
N PRO A 670 -7.36 -34.58 21.35
CA PRO A 670 -8.36 -34.83 22.38
C PRO A 670 -8.22 -36.23 22.98
N LYS A 671 -8.29 -36.32 24.31
CA LYS A 671 -8.33 -37.59 25.07
C LYS A 671 -9.72 -37.79 25.66
N PHE A 672 -10.22 -39.01 25.56
CA PHE A 672 -11.57 -39.36 26.00
C PHE A 672 -11.55 -40.44 27.07
N ASP A 673 -12.55 -40.42 27.95
CA ASP A 673 -12.93 -41.58 28.75
C ASP A 673 -14.01 -42.37 28.00
N GLU A 674 -13.67 -43.56 27.53
CA GLU A 674 -14.59 -44.43 26.78
C GLU A 674 -15.64 -45.10 27.69
N ASN A 675 -15.46 -45.06 29.02
CA ASN A 675 -16.40 -45.65 29.98
C ASN A 675 -17.51 -44.67 30.38
N GLU A 676 -17.23 -43.36 30.36
CA GLU A 676 -18.22 -42.33 30.66
C GLU A 676 -18.92 -41.88 29.36
N VAL A 677 -20.03 -42.55 29.05
CA VAL A 677 -20.86 -42.28 27.87
C VAL A 677 -22.21 -41.68 28.24
N LYS A 678 -22.76 -40.85 27.34
CA LYS A 678 -24.09 -40.24 27.48
C LYS A 678 -24.83 -40.30 26.15
N VAL A 679 -26.07 -40.80 26.16
CA VAL A 679 -26.94 -40.78 24.98
C VAL A 679 -27.89 -39.60 25.09
N VAL A 680 -28.02 -38.84 24.01
CA VAL A 680 -28.89 -37.67 23.90
C VAL A 680 -29.83 -37.87 22.73
N LYS A 681 -31.14 -37.74 22.98
CA LYS A 681 -32.15 -37.82 21.93
C LYS A 681 -32.07 -36.57 21.05
N ALA A 682 -32.14 -36.75 19.74
CA ALA A 682 -32.10 -35.66 18.78
C ALA A 682 -32.81 -36.09 17.50
N SER A 683 -33.58 -35.20 16.89
CA SER A 683 -34.15 -35.39 15.55
C SER A 683 -33.26 -34.77 14.47
N HIS A 684 -32.42 -33.80 14.85
CA HIS A 684 -31.45 -33.16 13.97
C HIS A 684 -30.10 -32.98 14.65
N ILE A 685 -29.02 -33.13 13.89
CA ILE A 685 -27.64 -32.93 14.36
C ILE A 685 -26.94 -31.95 13.42
N LEU A 686 -26.48 -30.83 13.98
CA LEU A 686 -25.78 -29.78 13.25
C LEU A 686 -24.29 -29.77 13.62
N ILE A 687 -23.43 -30.09 12.66
CA ILE A 687 -21.99 -30.26 12.87
C ILE A 687 -21.24 -28.96 12.55
N SER A 688 -20.66 -28.32 13.57
CA SER A 688 -20.00 -27.00 13.50
C SER A 688 -18.54 -27.07 13.97
N VAL A 689 -17.78 -28.05 13.46
CA VAL A 689 -16.40 -28.36 13.90
C VAL A 689 -15.30 -27.83 12.98
N GLY A 690 -15.67 -27.03 11.98
CA GLY A 690 -14.71 -26.32 11.13
C GLY A 690 -15.19 -26.15 9.69
N GLN A 691 -14.45 -25.33 8.96
CA GLN A 691 -14.70 -25.02 7.55
C GLN A 691 -13.59 -25.57 6.65
N GLY A 692 -13.91 -25.77 5.39
CA GLY A 692 -12.99 -26.24 4.35
C GLY A 692 -13.21 -25.52 3.03
N MET A 693 -12.27 -25.72 2.12
CA MET A 693 -12.31 -25.15 0.77
C MET A 693 -12.76 -26.22 -0.21
N ASP A 694 -13.73 -25.86 -1.03
CA ASP A 694 -14.14 -26.64 -2.20
C ASP A 694 -13.74 -25.90 -3.47
N TRP A 695 -12.74 -26.41 -4.18
CA TRP A 695 -12.23 -25.80 -5.41
C TRP A 695 -12.98 -26.26 -6.65
N GLY A 696 -13.81 -27.31 -6.57
CA GLY A 696 -14.36 -27.98 -7.75
C GLY A 696 -13.30 -28.19 -8.82
N ASN A 697 -13.59 -27.74 -10.05
CA ASN A 697 -12.67 -27.76 -11.19
C ASN A 697 -12.03 -26.38 -11.47
N LEU A 698 -12.13 -25.40 -10.56
CA LEU A 698 -11.64 -24.03 -10.77
C LEU A 698 -10.15 -23.97 -11.17
N LEU A 699 -9.35 -24.86 -10.58
CA LEU A 699 -7.89 -24.88 -10.77
C LEU A 699 -7.43 -25.83 -11.89
N GLU A 700 -8.36 -26.50 -12.58
CA GLU A 700 -8.02 -27.46 -13.63
C GLU A 700 -7.24 -26.77 -14.75
N GLY A 701 -6.10 -27.35 -15.13
CA GLY A 701 -5.19 -26.77 -16.15
C GLY A 701 -4.38 -25.55 -15.69
N SER A 702 -4.45 -25.15 -14.41
CA SER A 702 -3.62 -24.07 -13.85
C SER A 702 -2.37 -24.60 -13.13
N LYS A 703 -1.39 -23.72 -12.90
CA LYS A 703 -0.19 -24.02 -12.06
C LYS A 703 -0.39 -23.71 -10.57
N VAL A 704 -1.63 -23.52 -10.12
CA VAL A 704 -1.91 -23.23 -8.71
C VAL A 704 -1.76 -24.51 -7.87
N GLU A 705 -0.87 -24.48 -6.89
CA GLU A 705 -0.66 -25.58 -5.94
C GLU A 705 -1.55 -25.40 -4.70
N LEU A 706 -2.02 -26.51 -4.13
CA LEU A 706 -2.74 -26.55 -2.86
C LEU A 706 -1.88 -27.13 -1.73
N ASN A 707 -2.03 -26.58 -0.53
CA ASN A 707 -1.48 -27.12 0.70
C ASN A 707 -2.30 -28.33 1.19
N PRO A 708 -1.81 -29.14 2.15
CA PRO A 708 -2.55 -30.29 2.69
C PRO A 708 -3.94 -29.96 3.27
N ASN A 709 -4.12 -28.75 3.78
CA ASN A 709 -5.40 -28.24 4.29
C ASN A 709 -6.32 -27.66 3.19
N LYS A 710 -5.95 -27.84 1.91
CA LYS A 710 -6.60 -27.30 0.70
C LYS A 710 -6.57 -25.77 0.56
N THR A 711 -5.76 -25.01 1.31
CA THR A 711 -5.52 -23.60 0.93
C THR A 711 -4.62 -23.53 -0.29
N ALA A 712 -4.74 -22.49 -1.10
CA ALA A 712 -3.81 -22.27 -2.19
C ALA A 712 -2.46 -21.77 -1.68
N LYS A 713 -1.39 -22.21 -2.32
CA LYS A 713 -0.02 -21.76 -2.04
C LYS A 713 0.28 -20.51 -2.87
N ALA A 714 0.70 -19.46 -2.19
CA ALA A 714 1.09 -18.19 -2.78
C ALA A 714 2.14 -17.48 -1.92
N ASP A 715 2.81 -16.48 -2.49
CA ASP A 715 3.67 -15.59 -1.71
C ASP A 715 2.85 -14.80 -0.69
N SER A 716 3.32 -14.70 0.56
CA SER A 716 2.54 -14.11 1.65
C SER A 716 2.41 -12.59 1.56
N PHE A 717 3.24 -11.93 0.75
CA PHE A 717 3.25 -10.48 0.57
C PHE A 717 2.60 -10.06 -0.76
N THR A 718 2.97 -10.72 -1.86
CA THR A 718 2.43 -10.42 -3.19
C THR A 718 1.14 -11.15 -3.49
N LEU A 719 0.80 -12.21 -2.74
CA LEU A 719 -0.38 -13.05 -2.95
C LEU A 719 -0.40 -13.78 -4.31
N GLN A 720 0.72 -13.75 -5.04
CA GLN A 720 0.86 -14.38 -6.35
C GLN A 720 1.07 -15.88 -6.17
N THR A 721 0.35 -16.68 -6.97
CA THR A 721 0.47 -18.15 -6.97
C THR A 721 1.60 -18.61 -7.91
N GLY A 722 1.72 -19.94 -8.11
CA GLY A 722 2.58 -20.51 -9.15
C GLY A 722 2.16 -20.17 -10.59
N GLU A 723 0.92 -19.70 -10.79
CA GLU A 723 0.47 -19.12 -12.06
C GLU A 723 0.57 -17.58 -11.99
N PRO A 724 1.37 -16.91 -12.84
CA PRO A 724 1.69 -15.49 -12.67
C PRO A 724 0.49 -14.54 -12.70
N ASP A 725 -0.54 -14.85 -13.48
CA ASP A 725 -1.75 -14.03 -13.58
C ASP A 725 -2.82 -14.35 -12.54
N VAL A 726 -2.57 -15.34 -11.65
CA VAL A 726 -3.50 -15.76 -10.60
C VAL A 726 -2.96 -15.38 -9.21
N PHE A 727 -3.77 -14.62 -8.50
CA PHE A 727 -3.57 -14.20 -7.12
C PHE A 727 -4.65 -14.82 -6.22
N VAL A 728 -4.36 -15.04 -4.95
CA VAL A 728 -5.31 -15.65 -4.01
C VAL A 728 -5.31 -14.94 -2.66
N GLY A 729 -6.48 -14.79 -2.04
CA GLY A 729 -6.58 -14.18 -0.71
C GLY A 729 -7.85 -14.56 0.04
N GLY A 730 -7.98 -13.98 1.24
CA GLY A 730 -8.97 -14.40 2.22
C GLY A 730 -8.70 -15.81 2.73
N ASP A 731 -9.77 -16.49 3.15
CA ASP A 731 -9.66 -17.83 3.73
C ASP A 731 -9.09 -18.87 2.75
N ALA A 732 -9.21 -18.63 1.43
CA ALA A 732 -8.62 -19.49 0.41
C ALA A 732 -7.09 -19.55 0.48
N LEU A 733 -6.44 -18.51 1.03
CA LEU A 733 -5.01 -18.45 1.28
C LEU A 733 -4.66 -18.88 2.71
N THR A 734 -5.32 -18.31 3.71
CA THR A 734 -4.91 -18.45 5.12
C THR A 734 -5.60 -19.58 5.87
N GLY A 735 -6.65 -20.14 5.32
CA GLY A 735 -7.70 -20.81 6.08
C GLY A 735 -8.61 -19.79 6.79
N PRO A 736 -9.68 -20.27 7.46
CA PRO A 736 -10.70 -19.42 8.08
C PRO A 736 -10.12 -18.37 9.05
N ARG A 737 -10.38 -17.09 8.79
CA ARG A 737 -10.06 -15.95 9.68
C ARG A 737 -11.25 -14.99 9.78
N PHE A 738 -11.05 -13.82 10.38
CA PHE A 738 -12.10 -12.81 10.49
C PHE A 738 -12.23 -11.99 9.21
N ALA A 739 -13.41 -11.41 8.96
CA ALA A 739 -13.68 -10.60 7.78
C ALA A 739 -12.67 -9.46 7.57
N ILE A 740 -12.19 -8.84 8.66
CA ILE A 740 -11.19 -7.75 8.58
C ILE A 740 -9.82 -8.22 8.06
N ASP A 741 -9.44 -9.47 8.32
CA ASP A 741 -8.22 -10.06 7.75
C ASP A 741 -8.37 -10.25 6.23
N ALA A 742 -9.51 -10.77 5.80
CA ALA A 742 -9.86 -10.95 4.38
C ALA A 742 -9.91 -9.61 3.63
N ILE A 743 -10.47 -8.57 4.25
CA ILE A 743 -10.52 -7.21 3.71
C ILE A 743 -9.11 -6.64 3.50
N ALA A 744 -8.23 -6.79 4.49
CA ALA A 744 -6.84 -6.34 4.39
C ALA A 744 -6.12 -7.04 3.22
N GLN A 745 -6.30 -8.35 3.05
CA GLN A 745 -5.72 -9.10 1.94
C GLN A 745 -6.31 -8.71 0.57
N GLY A 746 -7.59 -8.36 0.49
CA GLY A 746 -8.19 -7.83 -0.74
C GLY A 746 -7.47 -6.58 -1.24
N LYS A 747 -7.12 -5.65 -0.33
CA LYS A 747 -6.33 -4.45 -0.64
C LYS A 747 -4.95 -4.80 -1.17
N GLU A 748 -4.25 -5.73 -0.51
CA GLU A 748 -2.93 -6.17 -0.95
C GLU A 748 -3.00 -6.92 -2.31
N GLY A 749 -4.08 -7.66 -2.57
CA GLY A 749 -4.35 -8.28 -3.88
C GLY A 749 -4.50 -7.26 -4.99
N ALA A 750 -5.26 -6.19 -4.75
CA ALA A 750 -5.42 -5.09 -5.72
C ALA A 750 -4.08 -4.42 -6.07
N ILE A 751 -3.21 -4.17 -5.08
CA ILE A 751 -1.87 -3.60 -5.30
C ILE A 751 -0.99 -4.53 -6.15
N SER A 752 -1.04 -5.83 -5.88
CA SER A 752 -0.28 -6.83 -6.65
C SER A 752 -0.77 -6.93 -8.08
N ILE A 753 -2.08 -7.00 -8.29
CA ILE A 753 -2.70 -7.06 -9.62
C ILE A 753 -2.37 -5.82 -10.42
N HIS A 754 -2.51 -4.63 -9.81
CA HIS A 754 -2.13 -3.36 -10.45
C HIS A 754 -0.69 -3.45 -10.97
N ARG A 755 0.26 -3.91 -10.15
CA ARG A 755 1.66 -4.03 -10.57
C ARG A 755 1.84 -5.09 -11.66
N PHE A 756 1.19 -6.24 -11.54
CA PHE A 756 1.34 -7.34 -12.49
C PHE A 756 0.88 -6.98 -13.91
N VAL A 757 -0.29 -6.34 -14.04
CA VAL A 757 -0.89 -6.04 -15.36
C VAL A 757 -0.20 -4.89 -16.09
N HIS A 758 0.75 -4.23 -15.43
CA HIS A 758 1.62 -3.22 -16.03
C HIS A 758 2.99 -3.83 -16.32
N PRO A 759 3.41 -3.95 -17.59
CA PRO A 759 4.69 -4.54 -17.95
C PRO A 759 5.87 -3.87 -17.24
N GLY A 760 6.88 -4.66 -16.88
CA GLY A 760 8.13 -4.17 -16.29
C GLY A 760 8.04 -3.68 -14.85
N GLN A 761 6.88 -3.79 -14.18
CA GLN A 761 6.74 -3.44 -12.77
C GLN A 761 7.11 -4.61 -11.85
N SER A 762 7.80 -4.29 -10.75
CA SER A 762 8.05 -5.23 -9.67
C SER A 762 6.86 -5.31 -8.71
N LEU A 763 6.55 -6.50 -8.21
CA LEU A 763 5.53 -6.70 -7.18
C LEU A 763 5.95 -6.19 -5.78
N ILE A 764 7.25 -5.94 -5.57
CA ILE A 764 7.81 -5.63 -4.24
C ILE A 764 8.45 -4.24 -4.14
N TYR A 765 9.08 -3.73 -5.20
CA TYR A 765 9.84 -2.48 -5.08
C TYR A 765 8.94 -1.26 -4.84
N GLY A 766 9.24 -0.54 -3.76
CA GLY A 766 8.50 0.65 -3.34
C GLY A 766 7.18 0.36 -2.63
N ARG A 767 6.86 -0.90 -2.34
CA ARG A 767 5.64 -1.28 -1.63
C ARG A 767 5.88 -1.22 -0.12
N ASP A 768 4.90 -0.69 0.61
CA ASP A 768 4.92 -0.67 2.06
C ASP A 768 4.56 -2.06 2.60
N ARG A 769 5.39 -2.63 3.49
CA ARG A 769 5.12 -3.91 4.16
C ARG A 769 4.08 -3.78 5.27
N ARG A 770 3.72 -2.55 5.65
CA ARG A 770 2.73 -2.24 6.68
C ARG A 770 3.01 -2.92 8.02
N GLU A 771 4.30 -3.03 8.35
CA GLU A 771 4.72 -3.59 9.63
C GLU A 771 4.54 -2.57 10.74
N TYR A 772 3.67 -2.89 11.68
CA TYR A 772 3.42 -2.10 12.88
C TYR A 772 3.74 -2.92 14.13
N ARG A 773 4.26 -2.24 15.14
CA ARG A 773 4.56 -2.82 16.46
C ARG A 773 3.97 -1.93 17.54
N GLU A 774 3.35 -2.54 18.53
CA GLU A 774 2.82 -1.82 19.69
C GLU A 774 3.95 -1.44 20.65
N PHE A 775 3.76 -0.31 21.34
CA PHE A 775 4.69 0.10 22.41
C PHE A 775 4.52 -0.76 23.67
N ASP A 776 5.51 -0.73 24.54
CA ASP A 776 5.45 -1.35 25.86
C ASP A 776 4.51 -0.57 26.80
N LYS A 777 3.36 -1.16 27.12
CA LYS A 777 2.38 -0.58 28.05
C LYS A 777 2.90 -0.51 29.49
N GLY A 778 3.77 -1.43 29.91
CA GLY A 778 4.31 -1.50 31.28
C GLY A 778 5.16 -0.28 31.64
N ASN A 779 5.76 0.36 30.64
CA ASN A 779 6.56 1.56 30.79
C ASN A 779 5.72 2.87 30.79
N LEU A 780 4.39 2.82 30.69
CA LEU A 780 3.56 4.03 30.67
C LEU A 780 3.26 4.58 32.06
N VAL A 781 3.05 5.89 32.15
CA VAL A 781 2.48 6.58 33.33
C VAL A 781 1.01 6.86 33.03
N LEU A 782 0.10 6.25 33.79
CA LEU A 782 -1.34 6.22 33.50
C LEU A 782 -2.20 6.76 34.67
N GLU A 783 -1.60 6.96 35.84
CA GLU A 783 -2.28 7.30 37.09
C GLU A 783 -2.95 8.69 37.07
N SER A 784 -2.59 9.55 36.12
CA SER A 784 -3.11 10.92 36.01
C SER A 784 -4.33 11.07 35.09
N TYR A 785 -4.80 9.99 34.46
CA TYR A 785 -5.97 10.02 33.58
C TYR A 785 -7.28 9.83 34.36
N ASP A 786 -8.39 10.30 33.79
CA ASP A 786 -9.72 10.14 34.35
C ASP A 786 -10.24 8.69 34.30
N HIS A 787 -11.36 8.44 34.97
CA HIS A 787 -12.11 7.17 34.93
C HIS A 787 -13.53 7.36 34.38
N ILE A 788 -13.70 8.17 33.33
CA ILE A 788 -15.00 8.36 32.66
C ILE A 788 -15.52 7.00 32.19
N LYS A 789 -16.76 6.67 32.59
CA LYS A 789 -17.41 5.40 32.27
C LYS A 789 -17.59 5.22 30.76
N ARG A 790 -17.30 4.00 30.28
CA ARG A 790 -17.57 3.57 28.90
C ARG A 790 -19.05 3.73 28.58
N GLN A 791 -19.33 4.34 27.43
CA GLN A 791 -20.69 4.39 26.89
C GLN A 791 -21.06 3.01 26.35
N LYS A 792 -22.30 2.59 26.61
CA LYS A 792 -22.84 1.29 26.19
C LYS A 792 -24.18 1.53 25.51
N ILE A 793 -24.46 0.76 24.46
CA ILE A 793 -25.81 0.67 23.91
C ILE A 793 -26.75 0.02 24.92
N ALA A 794 -28.05 0.27 24.79
CA ALA A 794 -29.04 -0.33 25.68
C ALA A 794 -29.03 -1.86 25.56
N HIS A 795 -29.14 -2.55 26.70
CA HIS A 795 -29.26 -4.01 26.73
C HIS A 795 -30.54 -4.46 26.00
N ILE A 796 -30.43 -5.53 25.22
CA ILE A 796 -31.54 -6.15 24.50
C ILE A 796 -31.99 -7.38 25.27
N ASP A 797 -33.29 -7.43 25.57
CA ASP A 797 -33.93 -8.57 26.24
C ASP A 797 -33.91 -9.84 25.37
N GLY A 798 -33.31 -10.91 25.89
CA GLY A 798 -33.19 -12.22 25.23
C GLY A 798 -34.53 -12.84 24.84
N ALA A 799 -35.58 -12.60 25.63
CA ALA A 799 -36.92 -13.10 25.33
C ALA A 799 -37.53 -12.42 24.08
N LYS A 800 -37.11 -11.18 23.78
CA LYS A 800 -37.49 -10.47 22.55
C LYS A 800 -36.58 -10.82 21.39
N SER A 801 -35.26 -10.95 21.62
CA SER A 801 -34.31 -11.30 20.57
C SER A 801 -34.59 -12.68 19.97
N LYS A 802 -35.02 -13.66 20.77
CA LYS A 802 -35.33 -15.01 20.28
C LYS A 802 -36.53 -15.10 19.34
N GLN A 803 -37.36 -14.06 19.28
CA GLN A 803 -38.57 -14.03 18.45
C GLN A 803 -38.36 -13.39 17.07
N THR A 804 -37.16 -12.89 16.77
CA THR A 804 -36.91 -12.13 15.53
C THR A 804 -35.53 -12.40 14.95
N PHE A 805 -35.42 -12.19 13.64
CA PHE A 805 -34.17 -12.17 12.88
C PHE A 805 -33.62 -10.74 12.67
N ARG A 806 -34.25 -9.71 13.27
CA ARG A 806 -33.79 -8.31 13.17
C ARG A 806 -32.65 -8.04 14.15
N ASP A 807 -31.69 -7.21 13.74
CA ASP A 807 -30.65 -6.72 14.65
C ASP A 807 -31.24 -5.61 15.53
N LEU A 808 -31.54 -5.93 16.78
CA LEU A 808 -32.11 -4.99 17.72
C LEU A 808 -31.06 -4.06 18.36
N ARG A 809 -29.77 -4.25 18.05
CA ARG A 809 -28.68 -3.46 18.64
C ARG A 809 -28.63 -2.09 17.96
N ALA A 810 -29.04 -1.05 18.70
CA ALA A 810 -28.94 0.33 18.26
C ALA A 810 -27.48 0.79 18.06
N THR A 811 -27.31 2.00 17.52
CA THR A 811 -26.03 2.73 17.55
C THR A 811 -26.00 3.70 18.72
N PHE A 812 -24.83 4.29 18.97
CA PHE A 812 -24.74 5.41 19.90
C PHE A 812 -25.62 6.59 19.46
N THR A 813 -26.09 7.36 20.44
CA THR A 813 -26.56 8.72 20.20
C THR A 813 -25.38 9.67 19.99
N GLU A 814 -25.63 10.86 19.45
CA GLU A 814 -24.58 11.87 19.28
C GLU A 814 -23.96 12.30 20.63
N GLU A 815 -24.75 12.29 21.71
CA GLU A 815 -24.26 12.59 23.06
C GLU A 815 -23.32 11.49 23.58
N GLN A 816 -23.70 10.22 23.38
CA GLN A 816 -22.84 9.08 23.70
C GLN A 816 -21.55 9.11 22.87
N MET A 817 -21.64 9.45 21.58
CA MET A 817 -20.48 9.59 20.70
C MET A 817 -19.49 10.61 21.25
N LYS A 818 -19.96 11.82 21.60
CA LYS A 818 -19.11 12.87 22.18
C LYS A 818 -18.40 12.39 23.44
N LYS A 819 -19.16 11.86 24.41
CA LYS A 819 -18.63 11.33 25.68
C LYS A 819 -17.62 10.19 25.48
N GLU A 820 -17.90 9.26 24.58
CA GLU A 820 -17.02 8.11 24.36
C GLU A 820 -15.71 8.51 23.66
N THR A 821 -15.78 9.43 22.70
CA THR A 821 -14.57 9.89 21.99
C THR A 821 -13.59 10.64 22.89
N GLU A 822 -14.08 11.31 23.94
CA GLU A 822 -13.26 12.00 24.95
C GLU A 822 -12.38 11.04 25.78
N ARG A 823 -12.75 9.75 25.86
CA ARG A 823 -11.98 8.73 26.61
C ARG A 823 -10.68 8.32 25.93
N CYS A 824 -10.50 8.64 24.65
CA CYS A 824 -9.33 8.23 23.89
C CYS A 824 -8.06 8.92 24.40
N LEU A 825 -7.08 8.13 24.86
CA LEU A 825 -5.84 8.64 25.45
C LEU A 825 -4.87 9.33 24.47
N GLY A 826 -5.13 9.28 23.14
CA GLY A 826 -4.19 9.88 22.20
C GLY A 826 -2.82 9.17 22.16
N CYS A 827 -2.80 7.83 22.29
CA CYS A 827 -1.63 6.98 22.45
C CYS A 827 -0.40 7.27 21.56
N GLY A 828 -0.58 7.46 20.26
CA GLY A 828 0.50 7.67 19.29
C GLY A 828 0.71 9.13 18.88
N ALA A 829 1.93 9.42 18.43
CA ALA A 829 2.25 10.61 17.64
C ALA A 829 3.28 10.25 16.55
N THR A 830 3.23 10.93 15.42
CA THR A 830 4.27 10.77 14.38
C THR A 830 5.55 11.48 14.81
N THR A 831 6.69 10.89 14.51
CA THR A 831 8.02 11.50 14.65
C THR A 831 8.62 11.77 13.28
N VAL A 832 9.55 12.71 13.22
CA VAL A 832 10.22 13.10 11.98
C VAL A 832 11.73 13.12 12.17
N ASP A 833 12.43 12.39 11.32
CA ASP A 833 13.87 12.53 11.12
C ASP A 833 14.12 13.72 10.17
N GLN A 834 14.51 14.86 10.75
CA GLN A 834 14.79 16.07 9.97
C GLN A 834 16.04 15.92 9.08
N TYR A 835 16.97 15.02 9.38
CA TYR A 835 18.11 14.78 8.50
C TYR A 835 17.66 14.07 7.23
N GLN A 836 16.81 13.06 7.35
CA GLN A 836 16.22 12.35 6.21
C GLN A 836 15.16 13.19 5.47
N CYS A 837 14.52 14.17 6.11
CA CYS A 837 13.51 14.99 5.47
C CYS A 837 14.05 15.82 4.29
N ILE A 838 13.51 15.61 3.08
CA ILE A 838 13.84 16.39 1.87
C ILE A 838 12.96 17.64 1.67
N GLY A 839 11.98 17.87 2.54
CA GLY A 839 11.16 19.09 2.54
C GLY A 839 10.16 19.20 1.38
N CYS A 840 9.59 18.06 0.95
CA CYS A 840 8.63 18.01 -0.18
C CYS A 840 7.19 18.42 0.17
N GLY A 841 6.79 18.39 1.45
CA GLY A 841 5.44 18.80 1.85
C GLY A 841 4.33 17.75 1.72
N ALA A 842 4.58 16.58 1.12
CA ALA A 842 3.57 15.52 0.97
C ALA A 842 2.93 15.08 2.30
N CYS A 843 3.69 15.08 3.40
CA CYS A 843 3.15 14.77 4.73
C CYS A 843 2.17 15.82 5.26
N THR A 844 2.36 17.09 4.88
CA THR A 844 1.49 18.21 5.28
C THR A 844 0.17 18.14 4.51
N THR A 845 0.20 17.86 3.21
CA THR A 845 -1.02 17.77 2.38
C THR A 845 -1.93 16.62 2.77
N ARG A 846 -1.41 15.59 3.44
CA ARG A 846 -2.19 14.46 3.98
C ARG A 846 -2.67 14.64 5.41
N CYS A 847 -2.25 15.70 6.11
CA CYS A 847 -2.59 15.89 7.52
C CYS A 847 -3.92 16.64 7.70
N LYS A 848 -5.00 15.94 8.05
CA LYS A 848 -6.33 16.54 8.33
C LYS A 848 -6.45 17.25 9.70
N PHE A 849 -5.33 17.37 10.44
CA PHE A 849 -5.30 17.79 11.85
C PHE A 849 -4.34 18.96 12.11
N ASP A 850 -3.77 19.54 11.06
CA ASP A 850 -2.76 20.61 11.14
C ASP A 850 -1.60 20.29 12.09
N ALA A 851 -1.28 19.00 12.21
CA ALA A 851 -0.24 18.50 13.10
C ALA A 851 1.14 18.52 12.46
N ILE A 852 1.24 18.73 11.14
CA ILE A 852 2.51 18.74 10.41
C ILE A 852 2.58 19.97 9.53
N LYS A 853 3.66 20.74 9.69
CA LYS A 853 3.96 21.90 8.84
C LYS A 853 5.38 21.80 8.30
N LEU A 854 5.63 22.46 7.18
CA LEU A 854 6.98 22.74 6.72
C LEU A 854 7.48 24.01 7.41
N GLU A 855 8.69 23.97 7.94
CA GLU A 855 9.41 25.16 8.44
C GLU A 855 10.61 25.42 7.53
N ARG A 856 10.76 26.66 7.06
CA ARG A 856 11.95 27.05 6.30
C ARG A 856 13.18 27.07 7.22
N LYS A 857 14.12 26.16 6.97
CA LYS A 857 15.34 26.01 7.79
C LYS A 857 16.58 26.57 7.11
N TYR A 858 16.57 26.59 5.79
CA TYR A 858 17.69 27.02 4.96
C TYR A 858 17.28 28.19 4.07
N ASP A 859 18.28 28.85 3.50
CA ASP A 859 18.09 29.92 2.52
C ASP A 859 19.13 29.78 1.41
N ALA A 860 19.04 28.68 0.68
CA ALA A 860 19.93 28.37 -0.43
C ALA A 860 19.18 28.49 -1.76
N GLN A 861 19.80 29.18 -2.72
CA GLN A 861 19.37 29.22 -4.12
C GLN A 861 20.30 28.38 -4.98
N THR A 862 19.83 28.04 -6.17
CA THR A 862 20.65 27.45 -7.23
C THR A 862 21.82 28.38 -7.54
N VAL A 863 22.95 27.81 -7.94
CA VAL A 863 24.15 28.56 -8.35
C VAL A 863 24.49 28.20 -9.79
N GLU A 864 25.11 29.14 -10.50
CA GLU A 864 25.64 28.89 -11.84
C GLU A 864 26.68 27.76 -11.82
N LEU A 865 26.75 26.98 -12.90
CA LEU A 865 27.60 25.79 -12.99
C LEU A 865 29.11 26.11 -12.79
N ASN A 866 29.56 27.30 -13.21
CA ASN A 866 30.94 27.76 -13.01
C ASN A 866 31.27 28.03 -11.53
N GLU A 867 30.35 28.64 -10.79
CA GLU A 867 30.47 28.91 -9.36
C GLU A 867 30.28 27.62 -8.53
N LEU A 868 29.45 26.69 -9.01
CA LEU A 868 29.24 25.40 -8.37
C LEU A 868 30.57 24.65 -8.16
N LYS A 869 31.45 24.64 -9.18
CA LYS A 869 32.77 23.99 -9.09
C LYS A 869 33.59 24.55 -7.92
N LYS A 870 33.59 25.87 -7.71
CA LYS A 870 34.33 26.51 -6.61
C LYS A 870 33.75 26.12 -5.25
N ILE A 871 32.42 26.13 -5.13
CA ILE A 871 31.71 25.76 -3.89
C ILE A 871 31.98 24.30 -3.53
N VAL A 872 31.88 23.39 -4.51
CA VAL A 872 32.18 21.96 -4.36
C VAL A 872 33.60 21.75 -3.85
N ILE A 873 34.61 22.37 -4.46
CA ILE A 873 36.02 22.25 -4.03
C ILE A 873 36.19 22.73 -2.57
N LYS A 874 35.59 23.88 -2.23
CA LYS A 874 35.62 24.42 -0.86
C LYS A 874 34.99 23.44 0.14
N ASN A 875 33.86 22.84 -0.21
CA ASN A 875 33.17 21.86 0.64
C ASN A 875 33.96 20.56 0.80
N VAL A 876 34.63 20.07 -0.25
CA VAL A 876 35.53 18.90 -0.16
C VAL A 876 36.63 19.15 0.87
N ILE A 877 37.28 20.32 0.83
CA ILE A 877 38.35 20.68 1.77
C ILE A 877 37.78 20.76 3.19
N LYS A 878 36.67 21.49 3.37
CA LYS A 878 36.00 21.62 4.68
C LYS A 878 35.63 20.27 5.27
N ARG A 879 35.05 19.38 4.47
CA ARG A 879 34.67 18.01 4.87
C ARG A 879 35.87 17.21 5.34
N LYS A 880 36.99 17.22 4.58
CA LYS A 880 38.24 16.54 4.98
C LYS A 880 38.76 17.03 6.34
N ILE A 881 38.70 18.34 6.60
CA ILE A 881 39.09 18.93 7.88
C ILE A 881 38.18 18.44 9.02
N VAL A 882 36.86 18.48 8.83
CA VAL A 882 35.87 18.03 9.82
C VAL A 882 36.05 16.55 10.17
N ILE A 883 36.22 15.69 9.15
CA ILE A 883 36.45 14.25 9.34
C ILE A 883 37.73 14.01 10.15
N LYS A 884 38.83 14.69 9.79
CA LYS A 884 40.11 14.56 10.52
C LYS A 884 39.97 15.01 11.96
N ALA A 885 39.31 16.14 12.21
CA ALA A 885 39.06 16.65 13.56
C ALA A 885 38.20 15.67 14.40
N ARG A 886 37.15 15.08 13.81
CA ARG A 886 36.33 14.05 14.48
C ARG A 886 37.12 12.78 14.80
N LYS A 887 37.97 12.30 13.88
CA LYS A 887 38.86 11.15 14.13
C LYS A 887 39.79 11.40 15.32
N ILE A 888 40.41 12.58 15.39
CA ILE A 888 41.26 12.98 16.52
C ILE A 888 40.46 13.06 17.82
N LYS A 889 39.26 13.66 17.80
CA LYS A 889 38.41 13.74 18.98
C LYS A 889 38.00 12.35 19.49
N LYS A 890 37.61 11.43 18.60
CA LYS A 890 37.27 10.04 18.96
C LYS A 890 38.47 9.31 19.56
N SER A 891 39.67 9.45 18.98
CA SER A 891 40.88 8.83 19.55
C SER A 891 41.27 9.39 20.93
N LEU A 892 41.00 10.66 21.21
CA LEU A 892 41.28 11.29 22.50
C LEU A 892 40.25 10.97 23.58
N THR A 893 39.03 10.58 23.21
CA THR A 893 37.90 10.39 24.16
C THR A 893 37.64 8.93 24.53
N GLY A 894 38.42 7.97 24.01
CA GLY A 894 38.40 6.57 24.44
C GLY A 894 37.13 5.76 24.11
N ASN A 895 36.06 6.39 23.61
CA ASN A 895 34.85 5.70 23.17
C ASN A 895 35.08 5.14 21.75
N SER A 896 35.42 3.86 21.69
CA SER A 896 35.40 3.05 20.45
C SER A 896 33.98 2.55 20.19
#